data_AF-A0A8E5JK70-F1
#
_entry.id   AF-A0A8E5JK70-F1
#
_cell.length_a   1.000
_cell.length_b   1.000
_cell.length_c   1.000
_cell.angle_alpha   90.00
_cell.angle_beta   90.00
_cell.angle_gamma   90.00
#
_symmetry.space_group_name_H-M   'P 1'
#
loop_
_entity.id
_entity.type
_entity.pdbx_description
1 polymer ?
#
loop_
_entity_poly.entity_id
_entity_poly.type
_entity_poly.pdbx_seq_one_letter_code
_entity_poly.pdbx_strand_id
1 'polypeptide(L)'
;MKKTTITLFVLTSVFHSGNVFSRQYNFDYGSLSLPPGENASFLSVETLPGNYVVDVYLNNQLKETTELYFKSMTQTLEPCLTKEKLIKYGIAIQELHGLQFDNEQCVLLEHSPLKYTYNAANQSLLLNAPSKILSPIDSEIADENIWDDGINAFLLNYRANYLHSKVGGEDSYFGQIQPGFNFGPWRLRNLSSWQNLSSEKKFESAYIYAERGLKKIKSKLTVGDKYTSADLFDSVPFRGFSLNKDESMIPFSQRTYYPTIRGIAKTNATVEVRQNGYLIYSTSVPPGQFEIGREQIADLGVGVGVLDVSIYEKNGQVQNYTVPYSTPVLSLPDGYSKYSVTIGRYREVNNDYIDPVFFEGTYIYGLPYGFTLFGGVQWVNIYNSYAIGASKDIGEYGALSFDWKTSVSKTDTSNENGHAYGIRYNKNIAQTNTEVSLASHYYYSKNYRTFSEAIHSSEHDEFYDKNKKSTTSMLLSQALGSLGSVNLSYNYDKYWKHEGKKSIIASYGKNLNGVSLSLSYTKSTSKISEENEDLFSFLLSVPLQKLTNHEMYATYQNSSSSKHDMNHDLGITGVAFNSQLTWQARGQIEDKSKNQKATFLNASWRGTYGEIGANYSHNEINRDIGMNVSGGVIAHSSGITFGQSISDTAALVEAKGVSGAKVLGLPGVRTDFRGYTISSYLTPYMNNFISIDPTTLPINTDIRQTDIQVVPTEGAIVKAVYKTSVGTNALIRITRTNGKPLALGTVLSLKNNDGVIQSTSIVGEDGQAYVSGLSGVQKLIASWGNKPSDTCTVFYSLPDKNKGQISFLNGVCK
;
A
#
# COMPACT_ATOMS: atom_id res chain seq x y z
N MET A 1 -40.10 -17.55 68.69
CA MET A 1 -39.52 -16.41 67.92
C MET A 1 -39.63 -16.77 66.44
N LYS A 2 -40.68 -16.32 65.75
CA LYS A 2 -40.71 -15.12 64.87
C LYS A 2 -39.74 -15.19 63.67
N LYS A 3 -40.27 -15.64 62.53
CA LYS A 3 -39.78 -15.34 61.17
C LYS A 3 -40.40 -14.01 60.71
N THR A 4 -39.57 -13.06 60.28
CA THR A 4 -39.88 -11.69 59.80
C THR A 4 -38.53 -11.08 59.37
N THR A 5 -38.32 -10.27 58.33
CA THR A 5 -39.15 -9.75 57.23
C THR A 5 -38.21 -9.20 56.15
N ILE A 6 -38.12 -9.79 54.94
CA ILE A 6 -37.52 -9.13 53.74
C ILE A 6 -38.29 -9.56 52.49
N THR A 7 -39.49 -9.02 52.30
CA THR A 7 -40.26 -9.19 51.04
C THR A 7 -41.15 -7.97 50.80
N LEU A 8 -40.61 -6.75 51.01
CA LEU A 8 -41.35 -5.50 50.83
C LEU A 8 -40.43 -4.28 50.57
N PHE A 9 -39.58 -4.34 49.53
CA PHE A 9 -38.78 -3.16 49.12
C PHE A 9 -38.57 -2.99 47.60
N VAL A 10 -39.27 -3.78 46.77
CA VAL A 10 -39.16 -3.72 45.29
C VAL A 10 -40.44 -3.20 44.63
N LEU A 11 -41.51 -2.95 45.38
CA LEU A 11 -42.83 -2.59 44.83
C LEU A 11 -43.24 -1.11 44.98
N THR A 12 -42.38 -0.25 45.53
CA THR A 12 -42.73 1.16 45.86
C THR A 12 -42.00 2.22 45.03
N SER A 13 -41.13 1.85 44.09
CA SER A 13 -40.45 2.77 43.17
C SER A 13 -41.21 3.06 41.86
N VAL A 14 -42.39 2.48 41.65
CA VAL A 14 -43.16 2.56 40.38
C VAL A 14 -44.13 3.76 40.32
N PHE A 15 -44.30 4.52 41.41
CA PHE A 15 -45.27 5.62 41.50
C PHE A 15 -44.67 7.03 41.69
N HIS A 16 -43.54 7.31 41.05
CA HIS A 16 -43.10 8.69 40.77
C HIS A 16 -42.79 8.87 39.29
N SER A 17 -43.84 8.79 38.47
CA SER A 17 -43.84 9.36 37.11
C SER A 17 -43.82 10.89 37.20
N GLY A 18 -42.67 11.44 37.59
CA GLY A 18 -42.39 12.85 37.37
C GLY A 18 -42.46 13.10 35.87
N ASN A 19 -43.35 13.99 35.43
CA ASN A 19 -43.47 14.35 34.02
C ASN A 19 -42.10 14.81 33.51
N VAL A 20 -41.48 14.01 32.63
CA VAL A 20 -40.30 14.42 31.88
C VAL A 20 -40.79 15.42 30.84
N PHE A 21 -40.96 16.67 31.27
CA PHE A 21 -41.13 17.78 30.37
C PHE A 21 -39.87 17.84 29.49
N SER A 22 -40.01 17.39 28.25
CA SER A 22 -39.07 17.73 27.18
C SER A 22 -39.00 19.25 27.13
N ARG A 23 -37.95 19.82 27.71
CA ARG A 23 -37.77 21.28 27.74
C ARG A 23 -37.22 21.65 26.38
N GLN A 24 -38.13 21.91 25.46
CA GLN A 24 -37.81 22.32 24.10
C GLN A 24 -37.14 23.70 24.16
N TYR A 25 -35.81 23.71 24.07
CA TYR A 25 -35.01 24.93 24.02
C TYR A 25 -35.15 25.55 22.62
N ASN A 26 -36.28 26.24 22.39
CA ASN A 26 -36.40 27.11 21.24
C ASN A 26 -35.45 28.28 21.44
N PHE A 27 -34.51 28.44 20.50
CA PHE A 27 -33.63 29.61 20.47
C PHE A 27 -34.50 30.85 20.26
N ASP A 28 -34.43 31.82 21.17
CA ASP A 28 -35.18 33.06 21.00
C ASP A 28 -34.52 33.88 19.90
N TYR A 29 -35.09 33.81 18.69
CA TYR A 29 -34.61 34.56 17.54
C TYR A 29 -34.68 36.08 17.72
N GLY A 30 -35.43 36.59 18.71
CA GLY A 30 -35.39 37.99 19.13
C GLY A 30 -34.11 38.40 19.88
N SER A 31 -33.28 37.44 20.29
CA SER A 31 -31.96 37.69 20.88
C SER A 31 -30.83 37.86 19.85
N LEU A 32 -31.08 37.53 18.57
CA LEU A 32 -30.24 37.97 17.46
C LEU A 32 -30.50 39.46 17.19
N SER A 33 -29.44 40.26 17.01
CA SER A 33 -29.54 41.70 16.72
C SER A 33 -29.97 41.99 15.27
N LEU A 34 -31.07 41.39 14.85
CA LEU A 34 -31.60 41.49 13.48
C LEU A 34 -32.19 42.90 13.20
N PRO A 35 -32.09 43.39 11.96
CA PRO A 35 -32.69 44.67 11.57
C PRO A 35 -34.21 44.72 11.80
N PRO A 36 -34.79 45.89 12.17
CA PRO A 36 -36.22 46.01 12.43
C PRO A 36 -37.11 45.51 11.28
N GLY A 37 -37.93 44.51 11.59
CA GLY A 37 -38.89 43.89 10.68
C GLY A 37 -38.37 42.68 9.90
N GLU A 38 -37.18 42.15 10.21
CA GLU A 38 -36.80 40.79 9.82
C GLU A 38 -37.21 39.79 10.90
N ASN A 39 -37.74 38.65 10.48
CA ASN A 39 -38.20 37.58 11.37
C ASN A 39 -37.35 36.34 11.08
N ALA A 40 -36.60 35.85 12.06
CA ALA A 40 -35.74 34.68 11.90
C ALA A 40 -36.50 33.34 11.88
N SER A 41 -37.78 33.35 11.51
CA SER A 41 -38.57 32.15 11.22
C SER A 41 -38.01 31.31 10.06
N PHE A 42 -37.09 31.84 9.27
CA PHE A 42 -36.29 31.05 8.31
C PHE A 42 -35.21 30.19 9.00
N LEU A 43 -34.74 30.52 10.22
CA LEU A 43 -33.89 29.63 11.03
C LEU A 43 -34.71 28.50 11.68
N SER A 44 -36.03 28.70 11.84
CA SER A 44 -36.98 27.63 12.17
C SER A 44 -37.53 26.90 10.93
N VAL A 45 -37.07 27.23 9.72
CA VAL A 45 -37.28 26.36 8.57
C VAL A 45 -36.33 25.18 8.75
N GLU A 46 -36.91 24.05 9.16
CA GLU A 46 -36.35 22.72 8.94
C GLU A 46 -35.70 22.70 7.55
N THR A 47 -34.42 22.35 7.51
CA THR A 47 -33.56 22.49 6.33
C THR A 47 -34.27 22.15 5.03
N LEU A 48 -34.20 23.06 4.04
CA LEU A 48 -34.87 22.90 2.77
C LEU A 48 -34.42 21.60 2.04
N PRO A 49 -35.30 20.95 1.26
CA PRO A 49 -34.88 19.81 0.44
C PRO A 49 -33.86 20.25 -0.60
N GLY A 50 -32.80 19.46 -0.77
CA GLY A 50 -31.64 19.87 -1.57
C GLY A 50 -30.45 18.93 -1.47
N ASN A 51 -29.39 19.27 -2.20
CA ASN A 51 -28.12 18.56 -2.14
C ASN A 51 -27.23 19.18 -1.06
N TYR A 52 -26.79 18.34 -0.13
CA TYR A 52 -25.88 18.70 0.95
C TYR A 52 -24.65 17.80 0.91
N VAL A 53 -23.45 18.38 1.03
CA VAL A 53 -22.26 17.60 1.36
C VAL A 53 -22.40 17.19 2.83
N VAL A 54 -22.31 15.90 3.10
CA VAL A 54 -22.47 15.35 4.45
C VAL A 54 -21.48 14.23 4.76
N ASP A 55 -21.05 14.18 6.01
CA ASP A 55 -20.32 13.06 6.59
C ASP A 55 -21.31 11.96 6.99
N VAL A 56 -21.27 10.82 6.28
CA VAL A 56 -22.15 9.68 6.53
C VAL A 56 -21.49 8.72 7.50
N TYR A 57 -22.08 8.59 8.68
CA TYR A 57 -21.68 7.63 9.71
C TYR A 57 -22.65 6.45 9.71
N LEU A 58 -22.16 5.21 9.78
CA LEU A 58 -22.96 4.02 10.06
C LEU A 58 -22.51 3.42 11.40
N ASN A 59 -23.40 3.31 12.38
CA ASN A 59 -23.11 2.87 13.74
C ASN A 59 -21.86 3.57 14.33
N ASN A 60 -21.84 4.91 14.24
CA ASN A 60 -20.74 5.81 14.64
C ASN A 60 -19.40 5.65 13.88
N GLN A 61 -19.30 4.82 12.84
CA GLN A 61 -18.14 4.78 11.96
C GLN A 61 -18.36 5.66 10.72
N LEU A 62 -17.46 6.61 10.45
CA LEU A 62 -17.47 7.36 9.19
C LEU A 62 -17.30 6.38 8.02
N LYS A 63 -18.19 6.44 7.04
CA LYS A 63 -18.14 5.62 5.82
C LYS A 63 -17.73 6.44 4.60
N GLU A 64 -18.27 7.65 4.46
CA GLU A 64 -18.03 8.50 3.30
C GLU A 64 -18.41 9.96 3.62
N THR A 65 -17.64 10.93 3.12
CA THR A 65 -18.06 12.33 2.97
C THR A 65 -18.58 12.51 1.53
N THR A 66 -19.85 12.85 1.33
CA THR A 66 -20.44 12.85 -0.03
C THR A 66 -21.61 13.82 -0.18
N GLU A 67 -21.92 14.19 -1.41
CA GLU A 67 -23.12 14.95 -1.73
C GLU A 67 -24.34 14.00 -1.73
N LEU A 68 -25.32 14.29 -0.86
CA LEU A 68 -26.58 13.57 -0.72
C LEU A 68 -27.76 14.50 -0.97
N TYR A 69 -28.72 14.01 -1.77
CA TYR A 69 -30.01 14.66 -1.92
C TYR A 69 -30.91 14.30 -0.74
N PHE A 70 -31.49 15.31 -0.11
CA PHE A 70 -32.46 15.16 0.96
C PHE A 70 -33.85 15.60 0.48
N LYS A 71 -34.83 14.72 0.68
CA LYS A 71 -36.25 14.93 0.37
C LYS A 71 -36.96 15.57 1.55
N SER A 72 -37.99 16.37 1.29
CA SER A 72 -38.88 16.87 2.33
C SER A 72 -39.95 15.83 2.63
N MET A 73 -39.86 15.22 3.81
CA MET A 73 -40.99 14.62 4.50
C MET A 73 -41.70 15.71 5.32
N THR A 74 -42.90 15.40 5.84
CA THR A 74 -43.86 16.38 6.36
C THR A 74 -43.34 17.34 7.42
N GLN A 75 -42.33 16.94 8.22
CA GLN A 75 -41.62 17.77 9.22
C GLN A 75 -40.13 17.36 9.37
N THR A 76 -39.54 16.71 8.37
CA THR A 76 -38.14 16.22 8.42
C THR A 76 -37.54 16.14 7.02
N LEU A 77 -36.21 16.20 6.94
CA LEU A 77 -35.49 15.77 5.74
C LEU A 77 -35.22 14.26 5.78
N GLU A 78 -35.42 13.56 4.67
CA GLU A 78 -35.07 12.16 4.47
C GLU A 78 -33.92 12.03 3.44
N PRO A 79 -32.79 11.36 3.77
CA PRO A 79 -31.69 11.18 2.82
C PRO A 79 -32.04 10.15 1.74
N CYS A 80 -31.85 10.49 0.47
CA CYS A 80 -31.95 9.51 -0.61
C CYS A 80 -30.75 8.56 -0.60
N LEU A 81 -30.94 7.37 -0.03
CA LEU A 81 -29.94 6.29 -0.07
C LEU A 81 -30.31 5.27 -1.14
N THR A 82 -29.49 5.17 -2.18
CA THR A 82 -29.64 4.15 -3.24
C THR A 82 -29.10 2.80 -2.79
N LYS A 83 -29.47 1.72 -3.50
CA LYS A 83 -28.91 0.37 -3.28
C LYS A 83 -27.38 0.36 -3.24
N GLU A 84 -26.75 1.07 -4.17
CA GLU A 84 -25.29 1.20 -4.27
C GLU A 84 -24.68 1.86 -3.02
N LYS A 85 -25.27 2.96 -2.53
CA LYS A 85 -24.83 3.61 -1.29
C LYS A 85 -25.01 2.70 -0.07
N LEU A 86 -26.11 1.96 0.03
CA LEU A 86 -26.33 0.99 1.12
C LEU A 86 -25.28 -0.14 1.12
N ILE A 87 -24.96 -0.70 -0.04
CA ILE A 87 -23.86 -1.68 -0.18
C ILE A 87 -22.53 -1.05 0.25
N LYS A 88 -22.21 0.14 -0.26
CA LYS A 88 -20.97 0.87 0.05
C LYS A 88 -20.79 1.15 1.54
N TYR A 89 -21.89 1.41 2.27
CA TYR A 89 -21.84 1.66 3.71
C TYR A 89 -21.76 0.38 4.55
N GLY A 90 -21.99 -0.79 3.95
CA GLY A 90 -21.84 -2.10 4.59
C GLY A 90 -23.15 -2.80 4.95
N ILE A 91 -24.26 -2.50 4.27
CA ILE A 91 -25.50 -3.28 4.38
C ILE A 91 -25.40 -4.52 3.51
N ALA A 92 -25.72 -5.69 4.07
CA ALA A 92 -25.62 -6.97 3.39
C ALA A 92 -26.58 -7.06 2.19
N ILE A 93 -26.07 -7.45 1.02
CA ILE A 93 -26.82 -7.52 -0.25
C ILE A 93 -28.11 -8.34 -0.12
N GLN A 94 -28.06 -9.44 0.66
CA GLN A 94 -29.19 -10.34 0.87
C GLN A 94 -30.38 -9.65 1.55
N GLU A 95 -30.11 -8.68 2.43
CA GLU A 95 -31.13 -7.93 3.17
C GLU A 95 -31.73 -6.78 2.32
N LEU A 96 -31.05 -6.33 1.26
CA LEU A 96 -31.57 -5.33 0.33
C LEU A 96 -32.79 -5.82 -0.46
N HIS A 97 -33.01 -7.14 -0.55
CA HIS A 97 -34.21 -7.71 -1.16
C HIS A 97 -35.47 -7.49 -0.32
N GLY A 98 -35.33 -7.27 1.00
CA GLY A 98 -36.44 -6.93 1.89
C GLY A 98 -36.76 -5.43 1.95
N LEU A 99 -35.92 -4.57 1.35
CA LEU A 99 -36.09 -3.12 1.36
C LEU A 99 -36.94 -2.64 0.18
N GLN A 100 -37.86 -1.72 0.45
CA GLN A 100 -38.63 -1.03 -0.56
C GLN A 100 -37.91 0.23 -1.05
N PHE A 101 -37.99 0.49 -2.35
CA PHE A 101 -37.38 1.65 -3.01
C PHE A 101 -38.45 2.39 -3.80
N ASP A 102 -38.36 3.71 -3.84
CA ASP A 102 -39.27 4.57 -4.60
C ASP A 102 -38.90 4.63 -6.10
N ASN A 103 -39.69 5.42 -6.85
CA ASN A 103 -39.47 5.65 -8.28
C ASN A 103 -38.15 6.36 -8.61
N GLU A 104 -37.48 6.97 -7.63
CA GLU A 104 -36.18 7.63 -7.75
C GLU A 104 -35.03 6.75 -7.24
N GLN A 105 -35.30 5.47 -6.95
CA GLN A 105 -34.37 4.48 -6.42
C GLN A 105 -33.84 4.77 -5.00
N CYS A 106 -34.48 5.69 -4.26
CA CYS A 106 -34.19 5.92 -2.85
C CYS A 106 -34.88 4.86 -2.00
N VAL A 107 -34.22 4.34 -0.96
CA VAL A 107 -34.86 3.45 0.01
C VAL A 107 -35.92 4.21 0.82
N LEU A 108 -37.07 3.58 1.09
CA LEU A 108 -38.09 4.12 1.98
C LEU A 108 -37.70 3.79 3.44
N LEU A 109 -37.11 4.74 4.17
CA LEU A 109 -36.51 4.44 5.47
C LEU A 109 -37.56 4.09 6.53
N GLU A 110 -38.79 4.62 6.42
CA GLU A 110 -39.94 4.27 7.29
C GLU A 110 -40.23 2.76 7.34
N HIS A 111 -40.02 2.06 6.22
CA HIS A 111 -40.29 0.62 6.07
C HIS A 111 -39.02 -0.22 6.25
N SER A 112 -37.93 0.39 6.71
CA SER A 112 -36.62 -0.25 6.84
C SER A 112 -36.23 -0.47 8.31
N PRO A 113 -35.37 -1.46 8.60
CA PRO A 113 -34.69 -1.57 9.90
C PRO A 113 -33.62 -0.48 10.14
N LEU A 114 -33.38 0.43 9.18
CA LEU A 114 -32.39 1.52 9.30
C LEU A 114 -33.04 2.73 9.96
N LYS A 115 -32.41 3.25 11.00
CA LYS A 115 -32.78 4.56 11.58
C LYS A 115 -31.76 5.59 11.15
N TYR A 116 -32.20 6.82 10.91
CA TYR A 116 -31.32 7.91 10.54
C TYR A 116 -31.53 9.14 11.44
N THR A 117 -30.46 9.89 11.65
CA THR A 117 -30.48 11.21 12.28
C THR A 117 -29.60 12.14 11.46
N TYR A 118 -30.18 13.16 10.83
CA TYR A 118 -29.42 14.18 10.12
C TYR A 118 -29.20 15.40 11.03
N ASN A 119 -27.95 15.81 11.20
CA ASN A 119 -27.58 17.06 11.85
C ASN A 119 -27.03 18.03 10.79
N ALA A 120 -27.89 18.96 10.37
CA ALA A 120 -27.57 19.98 9.39
C ALA A 120 -26.44 20.94 9.82
N ALA A 121 -26.35 21.27 11.11
CA ALA A 121 -25.34 22.20 11.62
C ALA A 121 -23.92 21.62 11.55
N ASN A 122 -23.80 20.30 11.77
CA ASN A 122 -22.53 19.57 11.68
C ASN A 122 -22.34 18.88 10.32
N GLN A 123 -23.27 19.07 9.37
CA GLN A 123 -23.31 18.38 8.08
C GLN A 123 -23.11 16.85 8.21
N SER A 124 -23.71 16.23 9.23
CA SER A 124 -23.50 14.79 9.50
C SER A 124 -24.79 13.99 9.48
N LEU A 125 -24.73 12.83 8.80
CA LEU A 125 -25.82 11.87 8.71
C LEU A 125 -25.43 10.62 9.50
N LEU A 126 -26.06 10.40 10.65
CA LEU A 126 -25.89 9.19 11.43
C LEU A 126 -26.95 8.15 11.03
N LEU A 127 -26.51 7.07 10.41
CA LEU A 127 -27.28 5.86 10.14
C LEU A 127 -27.03 4.85 11.27
N ASN A 128 -28.10 4.24 11.77
CA ASN A 128 -28.06 3.19 12.77
C ASN A 128 -28.73 1.93 12.21
N ALA A 129 -27.98 0.84 12.15
CA ALA A 129 -28.36 -0.44 11.57
C ALA A 129 -28.17 -1.58 12.58
N PRO A 130 -29.16 -2.48 12.77
CA PRO A 130 -28.98 -3.70 13.56
C PRO A 130 -27.84 -4.56 13.00
N SER A 131 -26.99 -5.13 13.86
CA SER A 131 -25.81 -5.90 13.41
C SER A 131 -26.12 -7.11 12.52
N LYS A 132 -27.38 -7.58 12.51
CA LYS A 132 -27.84 -8.67 11.63
C LYS A 132 -27.93 -8.27 10.14
N ILE A 133 -28.20 -7.00 9.84
CA ILE A 133 -28.31 -6.51 8.44
C ILE A 133 -27.00 -5.95 7.88
N LEU A 134 -25.97 -5.88 8.72
CA LEU A 134 -24.63 -5.49 8.30
C LEU A 134 -23.93 -6.67 7.64
N SER A 135 -23.12 -6.38 6.61
CA SER A 135 -22.07 -7.29 6.20
C SER A 135 -21.14 -7.56 7.41
N PRO A 136 -20.55 -8.77 7.54
CA PRO A 136 -19.66 -9.10 8.64
C PRO A 136 -18.55 -8.05 8.81
N ILE A 137 -18.38 -7.56 10.04
CA ILE A 137 -17.60 -6.36 10.36
C ILE A 137 -16.08 -6.50 10.05
N ASP A 138 -15.61 -7.74 9.83
CA ASP A 138 -14.18 -8.09 9.77
C ASP A 138 -13.58 -8.11 8.35
N SER A 139 -14.31 -7.74 7.29
CA SER A 139 -13.70 -7.61 5.97
C SER A 139 -13.00 -6.25 5.80
N GLU A 140 -11.68 -6.24 6.02
CA GLU A 140 -10.79 -5.15 5.58
C GLU A 140 -10.96 -4.86 4.08
N ILE A 141 -11.33 -5.90 3.33
CA ILE A 141 -11.80 -5.84 1.96
C ILE A 141 -13.21 -5.25 1.86
N ALA A 142 -13.35 -4.30 0.95
CA ALA A 142 -14.60 -3.69 0.55
C ALA A 142 -15.49 -4.66 -0.25
N ASP A 143 -16.78 -4.37 -0.32
CA ASP A 143 -17.76 -5.19 -1.04
C ASP A 143 -17.40 -5.35 -2.54
N GLU A 144 -17.59 -6.56 -3.09
CA GLU A 144 -17.21 -6.89 -4.47
C GLU A 144 -17.88 -6.01 -5.54
N ASN A 145 -19.06 -5.45 -5.24
CA ASN A 145 -19.80 -4.61 -6.16
C ASN A 145 -19.17 -3.22 -6.34
N ILE A 146 -18.39 -2.74 -5.36
CA ILE A 146 -17.71 -1.44 -5.44
C ILE A 146 -16.24 -1.54 -5.89
N TRP A 147 -15.79 -2.75 -6.26
CA TRP A 147 -14.44 -2.98 -6.81
C TRP A 147 -14.30 -2.40 -8.23
N ASP A 148 -13.57 -1.29 -8.34
CA ASP A 148 -13.31 -0.59 -9.60
C ASP A 148 -12.17 -1.28 -10.39
N ASP A 149 -12.46 -1.64 -11.65
CA ASP A 149 -11.48 -2.19 -12.58
C ASP A 149 -10.56 -1.09 -13.17
N GLY A 150 -10.85 0.18 -12.88
CA GLY A 150 -10.06 1.35 -13.28
C GLY A 150 -10.28 1.80 -14.72
N ILE A 151 -9.63 2.89 -15.08
CA ILE A 151 -9.68 3.45 -16.44
C ILE A 151 -8.74 2.70 -17.39
N ASN A 152 -9.07 2.71 -18.67
CA ASN A 152 -8.14 2.33 -19.72
C ASN A 152 -7.00 3.37 -19.77
N ALA A 153 -5.77 2.93 -19.54
CA ALA A 153 -4.59 3.78 -19.49
C ALA A 153 -3.33 3.02 -19.92
N PHE A 154 -2.39 3.76 -20.50
CA PHE A 154 -1.00 3.31 -20.65
C PHE A 154 -0.17 3.83 -19.47
N LEU A 155 0.69 2.96 -18.97
CA LEU A 155 1.54 3.14 -17.81
C LEU A 155 3.00 3.03 -18.22
N LEU A 156 3.85 3.87 -17.67
CA LEU A 156 5.30 3.75 -17.83
C LEU A 156 6.00 4.25 -16.58
N ASN A 157 6.60 3.34 -15.81
CA ASN A 157 7.69 3.73 -14.91
C ASN A 157 9.00 3.73 -15.69
N TYR A 158 9.85 4.68 -15.36
CA TYR A 158 11.22 4.76 -15.86
C TYR A 158 12.19 4.94 -14.69
N ARG A 159 13.36 4.33 -14.80
CA ARG A 159 14.51 4.53 -13.90
C ARG A 159 15.77 4.62 -14.76
N ALA A 160 16.59 5.63 -14.50
CA ALA A 160 17.87 5.82 -15.15
C ALA A 160 18.94 6.10 -14.08
N ASN A 161 20.04 5.35 -14.13
CA ASN A 161 21.20 5.52 -13.25
C ASN A 161 22.44 5.78 -14.10
N TYR A 162 23.28 6.68 -13.62
CA TYR A 162 24.59 7.00 -14.16
C TYR A 162 25.62 6.93 -13.03
N LEU A 163 26.76 6.30 -13.30
CA LEU A 163 27.89 6.22 -12.39
C LEU A 163 29.18 6.43 -13.18
N HIS A 164 30.00 7.38 -12.74
CA HIS A 164 31.35 7.60 -13.23
C HIS A 164 32.37 7.23 -12.15
N SER A 165 33.37 6.42 -12.49
CA SER A 165 34.48 6.09 -11.59
C SER A 165 35.83 6.57 -12.15
N LYS A 166 36.57 7.34 -11.35
CA LYS A 166 37.87 7.89 -11.77
C LYS A 166 38.94 6.81 -11.92
N VAL A 167 38.90 5.75 -11.12
CA VAL A 167 39.73 4.55 -11.30
C VAL A 167 39.06 3.68 -12.37
N GLY A 168 39.80 3.39 -13.44
CA GLY A 168 39.25 2.80 -14.67
C GLY A 168 38.92 3.85 -15.73
N GLY A 169 38.40 5.02 -15.32
CA GLY A 169 37.89 6.03 -16.26
C GLY A 169 36.61 5.57 -16.95
N GLU A 170 35.81 4.78 -16.23
CA GLU A 170 34.69 4.02 -16.75
C GLU A 170 33.35 4.68 -16.38
N ASP A 171 32.47 4.78 -17.38
CA ASP A 171 31.09 5.22 -17.23
C ASP A 171 30.16 4.00 -17.29
N SER A 172 29.30 3.86 -16.28
CA SER A 172 28.24 2.85 -16.24
C SER A 172 26.87 3.51 -16.36
N TYR A 173 26.09 3.04 -17.33
CA TYR A 173 24.71 3.49 -17.56
C TYR A 173 23.75 2.32 -17.38
N PHE A 174 22.68 2.55 -16.63
CA PHE A 174 21.59 1.59 -16.46
C PHE A 174 20.25 2.29 -16.68
N GLY A 175 19.41 1.70 -17.53
CA GLY A 175 18.04 2.13 -17.79
C GLY A 175 17.06 0.98 -17.55
N GLN A 176 15.91 1.29 -16.98
CA GLN A 176 14.82 0.33 -16.78
C GLN A 176 13.50 1.00 -17.12
N ILE A 177 12.66 0.29 -17.85
CA ILE A 177 11.30 0.70 -18.19
C ILE A 177 10.31 -0.40 -17.82
N GLN A 178 9.17 0.02 -17.28
CA GLN A 178 8.03 -0.85 -17.00
C GLN A 178 6.81 -0.35 -17.76
N PRO A 179 6.70 -0.63 -19.07
CA PRO A 179 5.51 -0.31 -19.83
C PRO A 179 4.36 -1.25 -19.42
N GLY A 180 3.20 -0.67 -19.17
CA GLY A 180 1.98 -1.38 -18.83
C GLY A 180 0.77 -0.83 -19.58
N PHE A 181 -0.25 -1.66 -19.76
CA PHE A 181 -1.51 -1.23 -20.36
C PHE A 181 -2.68 -1.85 -19.62
N ASN A 182 -3.64 -1.02 -19.23
CA ASN A 182 -4.88 -1.44 -18.59
C ASN A 182 -6.03 -1.36 -19.59
N PHE A 183 -6.81 -2.43 -19.70
CA PHE A 183 -8.00 -2.48 -20.55
C PHE A 183 -9.14 -3.22 -19.82
N GLY A 184 -10.08 -2.46 -19.27
CA GLY A 184 -11.05 -2.98 -18.29
C GLY A 184 -10.34 -3.71 -17.16
N PRO A 185 -10.69 -4.98 -16.84
CA PRO A 185 -10.04 -5.76 -15.78
C PRO A 185 -8.71 -6.42 -16.18
N TRP A 186 -8.23 -6.25 -17.43
CA TRP A 186 -6.95 -6.81 -17.86
C TRP A 186 -5.79 -5.85 -17.54
N ARG A 187 -4.67 -6.45 -17.09
CA ARG A 187 -3.39 -5.79 -16.80
C ARG A 187 -2.33 -6.41 -17.69
N LEU A 188 -1.87 -5.70 -18.72
CA LEU A 188 -0.65 -6.05 -19.43
C LEU A 188 0.53 -5.39 -18.70
N ARG A 189 1.59 -6.15 -18.45
CA ARG A 189 2.83 -5.68 -17.80
C ARG A 189 4.04 -6.24 -18.52
N ASN A 190 5.09 -5.41 -18.60
CA ASN A 190 6.40 -5.80 -19.07
C ASN A 190 7.47 -5.13 -18.20
N LEU A 191 8.60 -5.81 -18.04
CA LEU A 191 9.81 -5.25 -17.47
C LEU A 191 10.94 -5.42 -18.49
N SER A 192 11.54 -4.31 -18.89
CA SER A 192 12.71 -4.29 -19.78
C SER A 192 13.83 -3.43 -19.17
N SER A 193 15.05 -3.93 -19.25
CA SER A 193 16.27 -3.29 -18.76
C SER A 193 17.29 -3.13 -19.88
N TRP A 194 18.09 -2.08 -19.75
CA TRP A 194 19.23 -1.77 -20.60
C TRP A 194 20.42 -1.46 -19.71
N GLN A 195 21.56 -2.06 -20.02
CA GLN A 195 22.83 -1.74 -19.38
C GLN A 195 23.90 -1.49 -20.42
N ASN A 196 24.73 -0.49 -20.15
CA ASN A 196 25.95 -0.19 -20.88
C ASN A 196 27.06 -0.06 -19.85
N LEU A 197 27.80 -1.15 -19.69
CA LEU A 197 29.05 -1.24 -18.97
C LEU A 197 30.18 -1.12 -19.99
N SER A 198 31.36 -0.71 -19.56
CA SER A 198 32.52 -0.42 -20.44
C SER A 198 32.91 -1.57 -21.38
N SER A 199 32.59 -2.81 -20.98
CA SER A 199 32.86 -4.05 -21.71
C SER A 199 31.64 -4.67 -22.41
N GLU A 200 30.39 -4.33 -22.04
CA GLU A 200 29.19 -5.01 -22.54
C GLU A 200 27.95 -4.10 -22.60
N LYS A 201 27.20 -4.19 -23.70
CA LYS A 201 25.89 -3.58 -23.88
C LYS A 201 24.83 -4.66 -23.96
N LYS A 202 23.91 -4.69 -23.01
CA LYS A 202 22.83 -5.69 -22.93
C LYS A 202 21.47 -5.02 -22.84
N PHE A 203 20.49 -5.59 -23.54
CA PHE A 203 19.08 -5.26 -23.40
C PHE A 203 18.33 -6.55 -23.12
N GLU A 204 17.52 -6.58 -22.07
CA GLU A 204 16.80 -7.77 -21.63
C GLU A 204 15.35 -7.44 -21.32
N SER A 205 14.45 -8.38 -21.60
CA SER A 205 13.06 -8.31 -21.14
C SER A 205 12.80 -9.45 -20.15
N ALA A 206 12.69 -9.11 -18.87
CA ALA A 206 12.58 -10.08 -17.79
C ALA A 206 11.25 -10.85 -17.84
N TYR A 207 10.16 -10.18 -18.22
CA TYR A 207 8.84 -10.79 -18.41
C TYR A 207 7.94 -9.93 -19.30
N ILE A 208 7.00 -10.59 -19.97
CA ILE A 208 5.78 -9.99 -20.50
C ILE A 208 4.59 -10.88 -20.15
N TYR A 209 3.59 -10.33 -19.46
CA TYR A 209 2.39 -11.08 -19.09
C TYR A 209 1.14 -10.19 -19.10
N ALA A 210 0.01 -10.82 -19.37
CA ALA A 210 -1.32 -10.28 -19.14
C ALA A 210 -1.98 -11.02 -17.97
N GLU A 211 -2.55 -10.30 -17.01
CA GLU A 211 -3.30 -10.90 -15.91
C GLU A 211 -4.67 -10.26 -15.69
N ARG A 212 -5.54 -11.01 -15.02
CA ARG A 212 -6.92 -10.62 -14.72
C ARG A 212 -7.43 -11.31 -13.46
N GLY A 213 -8.00 -10.52 -12.56
CA GLY A 213 -8.76 -11.02 -11.40
C GLY A 213 -10.13 -11.61 -11.79
N LEU A 214 -10.47 -12.75 -11.19
CA LEU A 214 -11.72 -13.49 -11.37
C LEU A 214 -12.54 -13.47 -10.06
N LYS A 215 -13.28 -12.38 -9.84
CA LYS A 215 -14.02 -12.05 -8.60
C LYS A 215 -14.78 -13.26 -8.00
N LYS A 216 -15.57 -13.96 -8.83
CA LYS A 216 -16.41 -15.12 -8.44
C LYS A 216 -15.71 -16.32 -7.78
N ILE A 217 -14.43 -16.56 -8.08
CA ILE A 217 -13.66 -17.69 -7.51
C ILE A 217 -12.52 -17.22 -6.60
N LYS A 218 -12.33 -15.89 -6.49
CA LYS A 218 -11.25 -15.22 -5.77
C LYS A 218 -9.88 -15.72 -6.25
N SER A 219 -9.63 -15.52 -7.54
CA SER A 219 -8.48 -16.11 -8.26
C SER A 219 -7.95 -15.19 -9.34
N LYS A 220 -6.67 -15.33 -9.66
CA LYS A 220 -5.96 -14.53 -10.67
C LYS A 220 -5.54 -15.44 -11.81
N LEU A 221 -5.97 -15.09 -13.02
CA LEU A 221 -5.53 -15.72 -14.25
C LEU A 221 -4.35 -14.93 -14.79
N THR A 222 -3.23 -15.59 -15.05
CA THR A 222 -2.04 -15.04 -15.72
C THR A 222 -1.81 -15.77 -17.05
N VAL A 223 -1.45 -15.01 -18.08
CA VAL A 223 -1.04 -15.51 -19.40
C VAL A 223 0.27 -14.82 -19.81
N GLY A 224 1.31 -15.58 -20.15
CA GLY A 224 2.64 -15.06 -20.51
C GLY A 224 3.73 -15.55 -19.56
N ASP A 225 4.70 -14.68 -19.29
CA ASP A 225 5.89 -14.98 -18.49
C ASP A 225 5.66 -14.71 -16.99
N LYS A 226 5.72 -15.75 -16.14
CA LYS A 226 5.67 -15.61 -14.67
C LYS A 226 6.36 -16.80 -13.98
N TYR A 227 6.13 -16.97 -12.68
CA TYR A 227 6.68 -18.07 -11.86
C TYR A 227 5.55 -18.86 -11.23
N THR A 228 5.75 -20.16 -10.99
CA THR A 228 4.80 -20.95 -10.20
C THR A 228 4.78 -20.50 -8.74
N SER A 229 3.62 -20.70 -8.11
CA SER A 229 3.53 -20.79 -6.65
C SER A 229 4.49 -21.85 -6.14
N ALA A 230 5.00 -21.70 -4.93
CA ALA A 230 5.98 -22.66 -4.41
C ALA A 230 5.67 -23.10 -2.97
N ASP A 231 4.39 -22.98 -2.57
CA ASP A 231 3.95 -23.34 -1.22
C ASP A 231 4.40 -24.78 -0.85
N LEU A 232 4.55 -25.64 -1.85
CA LEU A 232 4.97 -27.04 -1.72
C LEU A 232 6.23 -27.45 -2.53
N PHE A 233 6.45 -26.91 -3.73
CA PHE A 233 7.64 -27.20 -4.56
C PHE A 233 8.54 -25.97 -4.66
N ASP A 234 9.75 -26.10 -5.20
CA ASP A 234 10.52 -24.92 -5.58
C ASP A 234 9.83 -24.23 -6.77
N SER A 235 9.89 -22.90 -6.81
CA SER A 235 9.21 -22.12 -7.83
C SER A 235 9.84 -22.38 -9.20
N VAL A 236 9.04 -22.36 -10.27
CA VAL A 236 9.49 -22.65 -11.63
C VAL A 236 9.14 -21.48 -12.56
N PRO A 237 10.10 -20.88 -13.27
CA PRO A 237 9.85 -19.88 -14.30
C PRO A 237 9.17 -20.51 -15.52
N PHE A 238 8.12 -19.86 -16.04
CA PHE A 238 7.36 -20.39 -17.15
C PHE A 238 6.86 -19.32 -18.12
N ARG A 239 6.62 -19.75 -19.37
CA ARG A 239 5.81 -19.05 -20.37
C ARG A 239 4.57 -19.87 -20.68
N GLY A 240 3.39 -19.39 -20.29
CA GLY A 240 2.16 -20.18 -20.40
C GLY A 240 0.95 -19.59 -19.69
N PHE A 241 0.17 -20.43 -19.03
CA PHE A 241 -1.06 -20.10 -18.31
C PHE A 241 -0.96 -20.52 -16.85
N SER A 242 -1.42 -19.67 -15.93
CA SER A 242 -1.51 -19.98 -14.51
C SER A 242 -2.81 -19.44 -13.92
N LEU A 243 -3.47 -20.25 -13.10
CA LEU A 243 -4.68 -19.89 -12.35
C LEU A 243 -4.44 -20.17 -10.87
N ASN A 244 -4.31 -19.10 -10.10
CA ASN A 244 -3.95 -19.16 -8.69
C ASN A 244 -5.06 -18.56 -7.83
N LYS A 245 -5.26 -19.10 -6.62
CA LYS A 245 -6.07 -18.44 -5.60
C LYS A 245 -5.46 -17.06 -5.35
N ASP A 246 -6.27 -16.03 -5.55
CA ASP A 246 -5.81 -14.66 -5.41
C ASP A 246 -6.05 -14.24 -3.96
N GLU A 247 -5.00 -14.38 -3.16
CA GLU A 247 -5.04 -14.03 -1.76
C GLU A 247 -5.47 -12.56 -1.60
N SER A 248 -5.06 -11.64 -2.48
CA SER A 248 -5.41 -10.22 -2.40
C SER A 248 -6.93 -9.94 -2.30
N MET A 249 -7.78 -10.87 -2.73
CA MET A 249 -9.25 -10.80 -2.72
C MET A 249 -9.97 -11.32 -1.44
N ILE A 250 -9.26 -11.75 -0.39
CA ILE A 250 -9.78 -12.26 0.91
C ILE A 250 -9.31 -11.36 2.07
N PRO A 251 -9.97 -11.20 3.24
CA PRO A 251 -9.41 -10.40 4.35
C PRO A 251 -8.02 -10.90 4.81
N PHE A 252 -7.08 -10.00 5.15
CA PHE A 252 -5.73 -10.35 5.63
C PHE A 252 -5.77 -11.17 6.93
N SER A 253 -6.75 -10.91 7.80
CA SER A 253 -7.06 -11.72 8.99
C SER A 253 -7.27 -13.23 8.71
N GLN A 254 -7.50 -13.61 7.45
CA GLN A 254 -7.71 -14.99 7.00
C GLN A 254 -6.51 -15.57 6.19
N ARG A 255 -5.38 -14.84 6.06
CA ARG A 255 -4.34 -15.07 5.02
C ARG A 255 -2.88 -15.34 5.44
N THR A 256 -2.51 -15.27 6.72
CA THR A 256 -1.19 -15.74 7.22
C THR A 256 0.03 -14.81 6.93
N TYR A 257 1.26 -15.30 7.16
CA TYR A 257 2.45 -14.58 7.69
C TYR A 257 3.66 -14.54 6.72
N TYR A 258 4.57 -13.55 6.87
CA TYR A 258 5.68 -13.24 5.93
C TYR A 258 7.08 -13.20 6.60
N PRO A 259 8.15 -13.66 5.91
CA PRO A 259 9.55 -13.50 6.33
C PRO A 259 10.23 -12.22 5.79
N THR A 260 11.48 -11.99 6.21
CA THR A 260 12.29 -10.79 5.92
C THR A 260 13.70 -11.16 5.45
N ILE A 261 14.19 -10.54 4.38
CA ILE A 261 15.56 -10.68 3.86
C ILE A 261 16.48 -9.71 4.61
N ARG A 262 17.63 -10.18 5.11
CA ARG A 262 18.68 -9.36 5.73
C ARG A 262 20.04 -9.66 5.10
N GLY A 263 20.90 -8.66 4.98
CA GLY A 263 22.25 -8.81 4.41
C GLY A 263 23.16 -7.63 4.74
N ILE A 264 24.43 -7.70 4.34
CA ILE A 264 25.43 -6.66 4.56
C ILE A 264 26.23 -6.43 3.28
N ALA A 265 26.15 -5.22 2.72
CA ALA A 265 27.00 -4.79 1.61
C ALA A 265 28.33 -4.22 2.12
N LYS A 266 29.44 -4.59 1.48
CA LYS A 266 30.79 -4.14 1.85
C LYS A 266 31.13 -2.78 1.23
N THR A 267 30.50 -2.45 0.11
CA THR A 267 30.61 -1.20 -0.65
C THR A 267 29.20 -0.69 -1.01
N ASN A 268 29.08 0.35 -1.84
CA ASN A 268 27.77 0.78 -2.33
C ASN A 268 27.33 -0.19 -3.42
N ALA A 269 26.51 -1.16 -3.04
CA ALA A 269 26.31 -2.39 -3.79
C ALA A 269 24.90 -2.50 -4.36
N THR A 270 24.78 -3.19 -5.49
CA THR A 270 23.46 -3.55 -6.02
C THR A 270 23.07 -4.89 -5.40
N VAL A 271 22.04 -4.87 -4.55
CA VAL A 271 21.43 -6.10 -4.04
C VAL A 271 20.40 -6.55 -5.06
N GLU A 272 20.77 -7.56 -5.82
CA GLU A 272 19.87 -8.31 -6.66
C GLU A 272 19.31 -9.48 -5.86
N VAL A 273 18.00 -9.48 -5.61
CA VAL A 273 17.27 -10.67 -5.21
C VAL A 273 16.76 -11.32 -6.50
N ARG A 274 17.28 -12.51 -6.78
CA ARG A 274 16.85 -13.38 -7.88
C ARG A 274 16.02 -14.53 -7.34
N GLN A 275 15.13 -15.06 -8.17
CA GLN A 275 14.39 -16.28 -7.91
C GLN A 275 14.40 -17.11 -9.19
N ASN A 276 14.95 -18.32 -9.11
CA ASN A 276 15.18 -19.20 -10.26
C ASN A 276 15.99 -18.53 -11.39
N GLY A 277 17.05 -17.80 -11.03
CA GLY A 277 17.90 -17.06 -11.95
C GLY A 277 17.38 -15.68 -12.38
N TYR A 278 16.09 -15.39 -12.24
CA TYR A 278 15.49 -14.12 -12.67
C TYR A 278 15.48 -13.05 -11.57
N LEU A 279 15.81 -11.82 -11.95
CA LEU A 279 15.82 -10.65 -11.06
C LEU A 279 14.39 -10.21 -10.68
N ILE A 280 14.01 -10.44 -9.42
CA ILE A 280 12.66 -10.11 -8.89
C ILE A 280 12.65 -8.81 -8.08
N TYR A 281 13.76 -8.47 -7.42
CA TYR A 281 13.92 -7.19 -6.72
C TYR A 281 15.38 -6.75 -6.83
N SER A 282 15.62 -5.52 -7.29
CA SER A 282 16.96 -4.94 -7.35
C SER A 282 16.95 -3.57 -6.71
N THR A 283 17.77 -3.40 -5.68
CA THR A 283 17.92 -2.14 -4.96
C THR A 283 19.39 -1.87 -4.68
N SER A 284 19.83 -0.63 -4.91
CA SER A 284 21.17 -0.20 -4.50
C SER A 284 21.13 0.03 -3.00
N VAL A 285 21.77 -0.84 -2.23
CA VAL A 285 21.91 -0.65 -0.79
C VAL A 285 23.21 0.12 -0.52
N PRO A 286 23.21 1.05 0.44
CA PRO A 286 24.45 1.66 0.90
C PRO A 286 25.37 0.60 1.53
N PRO A 287 26.69 0.85 1.62
CA PRO A 287 27.59 0.01 2.39
C PRO A 287 27.08 -0.10 3.83
N GLY A 288 26.90 -1.33 4.32
CA GLY A 288 26.31 -1.62 5.62
C GLY A 288 25.18 -2.66 5.56
N GLN A 289 24.53 -2.84 6.71
CA GLN A 289 23.45 -3.82 6.87
C GLN A 289 22.15 -3.28 6.26
N PHE A 290 21.50 -4.10 5.44
CA PHE A 290 20.20 -3.82 4.84
C PHE A 290 19.16 -4.86 5.27
N GLU A 291 17.90 -4.42 5.28
CA GLU A 291 16.74 -5.23 5.55
C GLU A 291 15.69 -4.96 4.48
N ILE A 292 15.22 -6.02 3.83
CA ILE A 292 14.16 -5.99 2.82
C ILE A 292 13.02 -6.80 3.44
N GLY A 293 12.11 -6.08 4.10
CA GLY A 293 11.00 -6.63 4.87
C GLY A 293 9.71 -6.74 4.05
N ARG A 294 8.69 -7.35 4.66
CA ARG A 294 7.38 -7.65 4.06
C ARG A 294 6.87 -6.58 3.07
N GLU A 295 6.82 -5.32 3.50
CA GLU A 295 6.24 -4.21 2.71
C GLU A 295 6.97 -3.94 1.37
N GLN A 296 8.20 -4.40 1.21
CA GLN A 296 9.04 -4.16 0.02
C GLN A 296 9.06 -5.35 -0.95
N ILE A 297 8.56 -6.51 -0.53
CA ILE A 297 8.59 -7.78 -1.29
C ILE A 297 7.22 -8.46 -1.43
N ALA A 298 6.23 -8.13 -0.59
CA ALA A 298 4.89 -8.74 -0.67
C ALA A 298 4.15 -8.39 -1.97
N ASP A 299 4.30 -7.15 -2.47
CA ASP A 299 3.60 -6.68 -3.67
C ASP A 299 4.28 -7.15 -4.97
N LEU A 300 5.52 -7.65 -4.92
CA LEU A 300 6.31 -8.01 -6.11
C LEU A 300 5.94 -9.40 -6.70
N GLY A 301 4.91 -10.05 -6.18
CA GLY A 301 4.47 -11.38 -6.63
C GLY A 301 5.52 -12.48 -6.40
N VAL A 302 6.38 -12.32 -5.39
CA VAL A 302 7.44 -13.28 -5.04
C VAL A 302 6.84 -14.63 -4.72
N GLY A 303 7.21 -15.66 -5.49
CA GLY A 303 6.84 -17.03 -5.20
C GLY A 303 7.56 -17.53 -3.94
N VAL A 304 7.07 -18.60 -3.33
CA VAL A 304 7.81 -19.34 -2.29
C VAL A 304 9.13 -19.91 -2.88
N GLY A 305 10.08 -20.35 -2.06
CA GLY A 305 11.30 -21.04 -2.54
C GLY A 305 12.59 -20.33 -2.17
N VAL A 306 13.65 -20.52 -2.95
CA VAL A 306 14.97 -19.92 -2.68
C VAL A 306 15.07 -18.55 -3.34
N LEU A 307 15.43 -17.54 -2.55
CA LEU A 307 15.80 -16.22 -3.03
C LEU A 307 17.33 -16.16 -3.09
N ASP A 308 17.87 -16.13 -4.31
CA ASP A 308 19.29 -15.97 -4.59
C ASP A 308 19.64 -14.48 -4.46
N VAL A 309 20.21 -14.09 -3.32
CA VAL A 309 20.61 -12.69 -3.09
C VAL A 309 22.06 -12.48 -3.48
N SER A 310 22.26 -11.80 -4.61
CA SER A 310 23.55 -11.39 -5.14
C SER A 310 23.81 -9.93 -4.81
N ILE A 311 24.77 -9.69 -3.93
CA ILE A 311 25.27 -8.34 -3.61
C ILE A 311 26.44 -8.05 -4.55
N TYR A 312 26.20 -7.27 -5.59
CA TYR A 312 27.24 -6.82 -6.53
C TYR A 312 28.00 -5.65 -5.93
N GLU A 313 29.21 -5.93 -5.44
CA GLU A 313 30.09 -4.96 -4.83
C GLU A 313 30.85 -4.14 -5.88
N LYS A 314 31.05 -2.86 -5.58
CA LYS A 314 31.65 -1.86 -6.48
C LYS A 314 33.13 -2.11 -6.79
N ASN A 315 33.77 -3.05 -6.10
CA ASN A 315 35.14 -3.52 -6.34
C ASN A 315 35.20 -4.72 -7.32
N GLY A 316 34.06 -5.14 -7.90
CA GLY A 316 33.97 -6.29 -8.80
C GLY A 316 33.76 -7.64 -8.08
N GLN A 317 33.73 -7.67 -6.75
CA GLN A 317 33.32 -8.86 -6.01
C GLN A 317 31.80 -9.02 -6.02
N VAL A 318 31.31 -10.25 -5.94
CA VAL A 318 29.87 -10.53 -5.83
C VAL A 318 29.65 -11.43 -4.61
N GLN A 319 28.95 -10.94 -3.59
CA GLN A 319 28.59 -11.76 -2.44
C GLN A 319 27.25 -12.46 -2.72
N ASN A 320 27.27 -13.77 -2.92
CA ASN A 320 26.07 -14.56 -3.18
C ASN A 320 25.63 -15.32 -1.92
N TYR A 321 24.41 -15.07 -1.45
CA TYR A 321 23.81 -15.82 -0.35
C TYR A 321 22.33 -16.10 -0.61
N THR A 322 21.86 -17.25 -0.14
CA THR A 322 20.49 -17.69 -0.37
C THR A 322 19.64 -17.45 0.86
N VAL A 323 18.52 -16.74 0.70
CA VAL A 323 17.48 -16.64 1.72
C VAL A 323 16.38 -17.62 1.38
N PRO A 324 16.15 -18.69 2.17
CA PRO A 324 15.01 -19.56 1.97
C PRO A 324 13.73 -18.79 2.35
N TYR A 325 13.00 -18.33 1.35
CA TYR A 325 11.65 -17.81 1.48
C TYR A 325 10.69 -19.02 1.52
N SER A 326 10.82 -19.83 2.58
CA SER A 326 9.83 -20.86 2.89
C SER A 326 8.63 -20.21 3.53
N THR A 327 7.42 -20.69 3.20
CA THR A 327 6.25 -20.36 4.02
C THR A 327 6.53 -20.71 5.49
N PRO A 328 5.90 -20.01 6.45
CA PRO A 328 5.63 -20.62 7.75
C PRO A 328 4.87 -21.95 7.56
N VAL A 329 4.59 -22.64 8.66
CA VAL A 329 3.76 -23.85 8.65
C VAL A 329 2.51 -23.64 7.78
N LEU A 330 2.28 -24.55 6.83
CA LEU A 330 1.16 -24.49 5.89
C LEU A 330 -0.16 -24.77 6.60
N SER A 331 -0.63 -23.80 7.37
CA SER A 331 -1.85 -23.83 8.16
C SER A 331 -2.83 -22.82 7.59
N LEU A 332 -4.03 -23.29 7.26
CA LEU A 332 -5.14 -22.48 6.76
C LEU A 332 -6.31 -22.51 7.75
N PRO A 333 -7.13 -21.45 7.82
CA PRO A 333 -8.40 -21.47 8.57
C PRO A 333 -9.33 -22.59 8.08
N ASP A 334 -10.19 -23.09 8.98
CA ASP A 334 -11.18 -24.13 8.65
C ASP A 334 -12.07 -23.72 7.46
N GLY A 335 -12.20 -24.62 6.47
CA GLY A 335 -12.93 -24.38 5.24
C GLY A 335 -12.23 -23.51 4.19
N TYR A 336 -11.08 -22.90 4.50
CA TYR A 336 -10.31 -22.12 3.53
C TYR A 336 -9.44 -23.01 2.63
N SER A 337 -9.40 -22.68 1.34
CA SER A 337 -8.63 -23.41 0.32
C SER A 337 -7.69 -22.49 -0.45
N LYS A 338 -6.41 -22.86 -0.53
CA LYS A 338 -5.43 -22.26 -1.44
C LYS A 338 -5.09 -23.27 -2.54
N TYR A 339 -5.01 -22.82 -3.78
CA TYR A 339 -4.66 -23.66 -4.92
C TYR A 339 -3.90 -22.86 -5.98
N SER A 340 -3.12 -23.58 -6.78
CA SER A 340 -2.41 -23.06 -7.93
C SER A 340 -2.37 -24.15 -9.01
N VAL A 341 -2.62 -23.75 -10.25
CA VAL A 341 -2.56 -24.63 -11.42
C VAL A 341 -1.83 -23.89 -12.52
N THR A 342 -0.69 -24.42 -12.95
CA THR A 342 0.16 -23.81 -13.98
C THR A 342 0.49 -24.82 -15.07
N ILE A 343 0.42 -24.37 -16.32
CA ILE A 343 0.85 -25.12 -17.50
C ILE A 343 1.59 -24.18 -18.45
N GLY A 344 2.81 -24.55 -18.82
CA GLY A 344 3.65 -23.68 -19.64
C GLY A 344 4.93 -24.37 -20.08
N ARG A 345 5.70 -23.68 -20.92
CA ARG A 345 7.09 -24.06 -21.16
C ARG A 345 7.94 -23.54 -20.02
N TYR A 346 8.87 -24.36 -19.53
CA TYR A 346 9.98 -23.86 -18.73
C TYR A 346 10.71 -22.78 -19.52
N ARG A 347 11.29 -21.81 -18.81
CA ARG A 347 12.03 -20.69 -19.40
C ARG A 347 13.23 -20.42 -18.52
N GLU A 348 14.44 -20.52 -19.06
CA GLU A 348 15.65 -20.13 -18.35
C GLU A 348 16.22 -18.80 -18.89
N VAL A 349 17.17 -18.22 -18.17
CA VAL A 349 17.86 -16.97 -18.55
C VAL A 349 18.87 -17.19 -19.68
N ASN A 350 19.48 -18.38 -19.74
CA ASN A 350 20.39 -18.78 -20.83
C ASN A 350 19.66 -19.72 -21.79
N ASN A 351 19.70 -19.41 -23.08
CA ASN A 351 18.87 -20.04 -24.12
C ASN A 351 19.51 -21.33 -24.70
N ASP A 352 20.29 -22.04 -23.87
CA ASP A 352 21.09 -23.21 -24.26
C ASP A 352 20.41 -24.54 -23.91
N TYR A 353 19.31 -24.51 -23.17
CA TYR A 353 18.60 -25.68 -22.64
C TYR A 353 17.30 -25.99 -23.38
N ILE A 354 16.75 -27.18 -23.16
CA ILE A 354 15.40 -27.56 -23.60
C ILE A 354 14.35 -26.69 -22.86
N ASP A 355 13.34 -26.20 -23.59
CA ASP A 355 12.13 -25.55 -23.05
C ASP A 355 10.96 -26.57 -22.92
N PRO A 356 10.98 -27.56 -22.01
CA PRO A 356 9.92 -28.55 -21.96
C PRO A 356 8.60 -27.93 -21.50
N VAL A 357 7.49 -28.44 -22.05
CA VAL A 357 6.16 -28.15 -21.49
C VAL A 357 6.00 -28.96 -20.21
N PHE A 358 5.69 -28.27 -19.11
CA PHE A 358 5.43 -28.87 -17.81
C PHE A 358 4.04 -28.47 -17.29
N PHE A 359 3.58 -29.25 -16.31
CA PHE A 359 2.38 -28.99 -15.53
C PHE A 359 2.74 -28.99 -14.05
N GLU A 360 2.20 -28.02 -13.30
CA GLU A 360 2.23 -28.01 -11.84
C GLU A 360 0.82 -27.76 -11.30
N GLY A 361 0.44 -28.52 -10.28
CA GLY A 361 -0.80 -28.29 -9.53
C GLY A 361 -0.57 -28.48 -8.04
N THR A 362 -0.97 -27.50 -7.22
CA THR A 362 -0.92 -27.57 -5.75
C THR A 362 -2.29 -27.25 -5.14
N TYR A 363 -2.60 -27.91 -4.02
CA TYR A 363 -3.85 -27.73 -3.29
C TYR A 363 -3.61 -27.86 -1.78
N ILE A 364 -4.16 -26.91 -1.03
CA ILE A 364 -4.00 -26.76 0.42
C ILE A 364 -5.39 -26.47 0.99
N TYR A 365 -5.81 -27.21 2.03
CA TYR A 365 -7.16 -27.12 2.59
C TYR A 365 -7.17 -27.17 4.12
N GLY A 366 -7.72 -26.13 4.72
CA GLY A 366 -7.94 -26.05 6.17
C GLY A 366 -9.11 -26.92 6.62
N LEU A 367 -8.88 -27.68 7.69
CA LEU A 367 -9.83 -28.62 8.29
C LEU A 367 -10.19 -28.18 9.72
N PRO A 368 -11.28 -28.72 10.28
CA PRO A 368 -11.67 -28.46 11.65
C PRO A 368 -10.57 -28.75 12.67
N TYR A 369 -10.66 -28.06 13.81
CA TYR A 369 -9.69 -28.12 14.90
C TYR A 369 -8.27 -27.63 14.53
N GLY A 370 -8.10 -26.84 13.47
CA GLY A 370 -6.79 -26.29 13.08
C GLY A 370 -5.85 -27.33 12.45
N PHE A 371 -6.40 -28.36 11.80
CA PHE A 371 -5.62 -29.19 10.88
C PHE A 371 -5.58 -28.52 9.50
N THR A 372 -4.58 -28.82 8.69
CA THR A 372 -4.57 -28.48 7.27
C THR A 372 -3.91 -29.63 6.51
N LEU A 373 -4.51 -30.05 5.40
CA LEU A 373 -3.91 -31.02 4.48
C LEU A 373 -3.46 -30.31 3.21
N PHE A 374 -2.34 -30.74 2.67
CA PHE A 374 -1.83 -30.19 1.42
C PHE A 374 -1.13 -31.24 0.57
N GLY A 375 -1.15 -31.02 -0.73
CA GLY A 375 -0.48 -31.86 -1.69
C GLY A 375 -0.33 -31.18 -3.04
N GLY A 376 0.44 -31.81 -3.92
CA GLY A 376 0.66 -31.29 -5.25
C GLY A 376 1.47 -32.23 -6.13
N VAL A 377 1.51 -31.89 -7.41
CA VAL A 377 2.20 -32.62 -8.46
C VAL A 377 2.98 -31.66 -9.36
N GLN A 378 4.16 -32.08 -9.80
CA GLN A 378 4.91 -31.50 -10.91
C GLN A 378 5.15 -32.60 -11.95
N TRP A 379 4.90 -32.29 -13.22
CA TRP A 379 4.93 -33.27 -14.30
C TRP A 379 5.59 -32.71 -15.57
N VAL A 380 6.64 -33.38 -16.05
CA VAL A 380 7.34 -33.13 -17.32
C VAL A 380 7.98 -34.42 -17.82
N ASN A 381 8.22 -34.55 -19.12
CA ASN A 381 8.67 -35.80 -19.78
C ASN A 381 9.89 -36.50 -19.14
N ILE A 382 10.76 -35.75 -18.45
CA ILE A 382 11.98 -36.28 -17.79
C ILE A 382 11.93 -36.22 -16.25
N TYR A 383 10.87 -35.66 -15.66
CA TYR A 383 10.76 -35.47 -14.21
C TYR A 383 9.31 -35.47 -13.73
N ASN A 384 9.03 -36.31 -12.74
CA ASN A 384 7.73 -36.36 -12.07
C ASN A 384 7.96 -36.19 -10.56
N SER A 385 7.20 -35.33 -9.90
CA SER A 385 7.27 -35.14 -8.46
C SER A 385 5.88 -35.10 -7.84
N TYR A 386 5.73 -35.79 -6.71
CA TYR A 386 4.51 -35.86 -5.93
C TYR A 386 4.82 -35.47 -4.50
N ALA A 387 4.01 -34.58 -3.93
CA ALA A 387 4.19 -34.12 -2.57
C ALA A 387 2.87 -34.20 -1.79
N ILE A 388 2.96 -34.61 -0.53
CA ILE A 388 1.85 -34.68 0.41
C ILE A 388 2.34 -34.25 1.79
N GLY A 389 1.50 -33.54 2.53
CA GLY A 389 1.81 -33.18 3.91
C GLY A 389 0.57 -32.76 4.69
N ALA A 390 0.81 -32.57 5.97
CA ALA A 390 -0.20 -32.13 6.92
C ALA A 390 0.42 -31.10 7.86
N SER A 391 -0.40 -30.16 8.31
CA SER A 391 -0.08 -29.28 9.42
C SER A 391 -1.14 -29.32 10.50
N LYS A 392 -0.72 -28.88 11.68
CA LYS A 392 -1.55 -28.74 12.85
C LYS A 392 -1.16 -27.47 13.58
N ASP A 393 -2.12 -26.58 13.77
CA ASP A 393 -2.07 -25.59 14.82
C ASP A 393 -2.35 -26.27 16.17
N ILE A 394 -1.39 -26.16 17.10
CA ILE A 394 -1.41 -26.67 18.46
C ILE A 394 -1.62 -25.52 19.47
N GLY A 395 -1.98 -24.32 18.97
CA GLY A 395 -2.39 -23.15 19.75
C GLY A 395 -1.27 -22.60 20.64
N GLU A 396 -1.36 -22.88 21.95
CA GLU A 396 -0.35 -22.44 22.92
C GLU A 396 1.05 -23.00 22.63
N TYR A 397 1.16 -24.11 21.92
CA TYR A 397 2.45 -24.68 21.48
C TYR A 397 2.86 -24.27 20.06
N GLY A 398 2.03 -23.51 19.33
CA GLY A 398 2.32 -23.05 17.96
C GLY A 398 1.89 -24.06 16.92
N ALA A 399 2.34 -23.85 15.68
CA ALA A 399 1.98 -24.73 14.57
C ALA A 399 3.17 -25.60 14.14
N LEU A 400 2.86 -26.79 13.63
CA LEU A 400 3.81 -27.77 13.12
C LEU A 400 3.30 -28.29 11.76
N SER A 401 4.17 -28.41 10.76
CA SER A 401 3.89 -29.17 9.53
C SER A 401 4.95 -30.21 9.26
N PHE A 402 4.51 -31.32 8.68
CA PHE A 402 5.33 -32.35 8.09
C PHE A 402 4.94 -32.51 6.62
N ASP A 403 5.92 -32.68 5.75
CA ASP A 403 5.71 -32.99 4.34
C ASP A 403 6.69 -34.04 3.82
N TRP A 404 6.20 -34.85 2.89
CA TRP A 404 6.95 -35.86 2.17
C TRP A 404 6.80 -35.61 0.68
N LYS A 405 7.93 -35.52 -0.01
CA LYS A 405 8.01 -35.36 -1.47
C LYS A 405 8.73 -36.57 -2.03
N THR A 406 8.29 -37.06 -3.19
CA THR A 406 8.99 -38.10 -3.94
C THR A 406 9.09 -37.69 -5.39
N SER A 407 10.28 -37.83 -5.96
CA SER A 407 10.55 -37.51 -7.35
C SER A 407 11.15 -38.70 -8.11
N VAL A 408 10.80 -38.78 -9.39
CA VAL A 408 11.35 -39.72 -10.36
C VAL A 408 11.97 -38.86 -11.47
N SER A 409 13.29 -38.90 -11.57
CA SER A 409 14.08 -38.16 -12.56
C SER A 409 14.72 -39.12 -13.54
N LYS A 410 14.58 -38.87 -14.84
CA LYS A 410 15.25 -39.64 -15.89
C LYS A 410 16.64 -39.06 -16.14
N THR A 411 17.68 -39.90 -16.04
CA THR A 411 19.03 -39.59 -16.50
C THR A 411 19.33 -40.38 -17.79
N ASP A 412 20.47 -40.14 -18.41
CA ASP A 412 20.91 -40.88 -19.61
C ASP A 412 21.04 -42.40 -19.38
N THR A 413 21.26 -42.81 -18.13
CA THR A 413 21.54 -44.21 -17.77
C THR A 413 20.37 -44.93 -17.09
N SER A 414 19.51 -44.23 -16.34
CA SER A 414 18.41 -44.86 -15.60
C SER A 414 17.35 -43.88 -15.11
N ASN A 415 16.23 -44.40 -14.59
CA ASN A 415 15.29 -43.61 -13.81
C ASN A 415 15.71 -43.63 -12.33
N GLU A 416 16.04 -42.47 -11.80
CA GLU A 416 16.46 -42.26 -10.42
C GLU A 416 15.26 -41.84 -9.56
N ASN A 417 15.00 -42.62 -8.50
CA ASN A 417 13.93 -42.37 -7.53
C ASN A 417 14.48 -41.72 -6.26
N GLY A 418 13.85 -40.64 -5.80
CA GLY A 418 14.25 -39.94 -4.60
C GLY A 418 13.08 -39.51 -3.71
N HIS A 419 13.43 -39.23 -2.45
CA HIS A 419 12.52 -38.74 -1.42
C HIS A 419 13.12 -37.54 -0.67
N ALA A 420 12.24 -36.62 -0.26
CA ALA A 420 12.53 -35.52 0.65
C ALA A 420 11.52 -35.52 1.80
N TYR A 421 11.97 -35.18 3.00
CA TYR A 421 11.13 -35.07 4.20
C TYR A 421 11.35 -33.71 4.83
N GLY A 422 10.29 -32.91 4.95
CA GLY A 422 10.28 -31.59 5.57
C GLY A 422 9.58 -31.59 6.91
N ILE A 423 10.17 -30.91 7.89
CA ILE A 423 9.50 -30.47 9.12
C ILE A 423 9.64 -28.96 9.20
N ARG A 424 8.54 -28.26 9.47
CA ARG A 424 8.50 -26.81 9.75
C ARG A 424 7.71 -26.55 11.03
N TYR A 425 8.13 -25.57 11.81
CA TYR A 425 7.54 -25.11 13.06
C TYR A 425 7.59 -23.58 13.13
N ASN A 426 6.56 -22.95 13.69
CA ASN A 426 6.56 -21.53 14.02
C ASN A 426 5.71 -21.27 15.28
N LYS A 427 6.13 -20.26 16.06
CA LYS A 427 5.47 -19.90 17.32
C LYS A 427 5.73 -18.45 17.72
N ASN A 428 4.68 -17.75 18.13
CA ASN A 428 4.79 -16.55 18.98
C ASN A 428 4.43 -16.91 20.44
N ILE A 429 5.37 -16.67 21.36
CA ILE A 429 5.23 -16.86 22.82
C ILE A 429 5.00 -15.49 23.45
N ALA A 430 3.72 -15.13 23.64
CA ALA A 430 3.33 -13.81 24.14
C ALA A 430 3.84 -13.52 25.56
N GLN A 431 3.95 -14.54 26.43
CA GLN A 431 4.38 -14.38 27.83
C GLN A 431 5.81 -13.83 27.95
N THR A 432 6.68 -14.19 27.01
CA THR A 432 8.09 -13.77 26.95
C THR A 432 8.38 -12.81 25.79
N ASN A 433 7.41 -12.53 24.91
CA ASN A 433 7.60 -11.84 23.64
C ASN A 433 8.71 -12.48 22.77
N THR A 434 8.69 -13.81 22.69
CA THR A 434 9.60 -14.61 21.85
C THR A 434 8.90 -15.02 20.57
N GLU A 435 9.49 -14.74 19.42
CA GLU A 435 8.98 -15.15 18.12
C GLU A 435 9.94 -16.13 17.45
N VAL A 436 9.50 -17.38 17.29
CA VAL A 436 10.10 -18.36 16.38
C VAL A 436 9.38 -18.22 15.04
N SER A 437 9.86 -17.28 14.23
CA SER A 437 9.31 -16.94 12.91
C SER A 437 9.30 -18.13 11.96
N LEU A 438 10.39 -18.91 12.00
CA LEU A 438 10.58 -20.13 11.22
C LEU A 438 11.60 -21.03 11.93
N ALA A 439 11.28 -22.29 12.14
CA ALA A 439 12.26 -23.35 12.36
C ALA A 439 11.94 -24.50 11.41
N SER A 440 12.88 -24.88 10.55
CA SER A 440 12.67 -25.93 9.57
C SER A 440 13.90 -26.82 9.39
N HIS A 441 13.62 -28.08 9.07
CA HIS A 441 14.62 -29.05 8.68
C HIS A 441 14.08 -29.91 7.54
N TYR A 442 14.81 -29.92 6.43
CA TYR A 442 14.58 -30.83 5.32
C TYR A 442 15.72 -31.84 5.23
N TYR A 443 15.37 -33.11 5.03
CA TYR A 443 16.30 -34.17 4.64
C TYR A 443 16.00 -34.63 3.22
N TYR A 444 17.04 -34.75 2.40
CA TYR A 444 16.97 -35.16 1.01
C TYR A 444 17.77 -36.45 0.82
N SER A 445 17.12 -37.49 0.29
CA SER A 445 17.81 -38.71 -0.15
C SER A 445 18.82 -38.40 -1.27
N LYS A 446 19.86 -39.23 -1.43
CA LYS A 446 20.93 -39.00 -2.42
C LYS A 446 20.42 -38.79 -3.86
N ASN A 447 19.32 -39.45 -4.21
CA ASN A 447 18.79 -39.48 -5.58
C ASN A 447 17.56 -38.56 -5.75
N TYR A 448 17.19 -37.79 -4.72
CA TYR A 448 16.17 -36.74 -4.84
C TYR A 448 16.73 -35.58 -5.66
N ARG A 449 15.91 -35.13 -6.62
CA ARG A 449 16.13 -33.91 -7.40
C ARG A 449 14.89 -33.02 -7.33
N THR A 450 15.11 -31.71 -7.37
CA THR A 450 14.07 -30.70 -7.65
C THR A 450 13.78 -30.64 -9.15
N PHE A 451 12.76 -29.87 -9.58
CA PHE A 451 12.44 -29.70 -11.00
C PHE A 451 13.67 -29.19 -11.79
N SER A 452 14.23 -28.05 -11.37
CA SER A 452 15.36 -27.42 -12.07
C SER A 452 16.62 -28.30 -12.04
N GLU A 453 16.92 -28.95 -10.90
CA GLU A 453 18.02 -29.91 -10.80
C GLU A 453 17.85 -31.07 -11.79
N ALA A 454 16.63 -31.55 -12.02
CA ALA A 454 16.36 -32.62 -12.97
C ALA A 454 16.58 -32.18 -14.42
N ILE A 455 16.12 -30.98 -14.82
CA ILE A 455 16.38 -30.40 -16.14
C ILE A 455 17.90 -30.31 -16.38
N HIS A 456 18.64 -29.63 -15.50
CA HIS A 456 20.10 -29.47 -15.63
C HIS A 456 20.85 -30.82 -15.65
N SER A 457 20.43 -31.79 -14.83
CA SER A 457 21.10 -33.10 -14.75
C SER A 457 20.87 -34.00 -15.97
N SER A 458 19.96 -33.65 -16.87
CA SER A 458 19.66 -34.44 -18.07
C SER A 458 20.57 -34.15 -19.27
N GLU A 459 21.44 -33.13 -19.18
CA GLU A 459 22.33 -32.73 -20.28
C GLU A 459 23.81 -32.63 -19.89
N HIS A 460 24.16 -32.60 -18.60
CA HIS A 460 25.54 -32.53 -18.11
C HIS A 460 25.79 -33.43 -16.89
N ASP A 461 26.64 -34.44 -17.06
CA ASP A 461 27.02 -35.44 -16.02
C ASP A 461 27.67 -34.81 -14.76
N GLU A 462 28.28 -33.63 -14.88
CA GLU A 462 28.99 -32.94 -13.79
C GLU A 462 28.08 -32.43 -12.65
N PHE A 463 26.76 -32.39 -12.82
CA PHE A 463 25.86 -31.91 -11.77
C PHE A 463 25.67 -32.91 -10.61
N TYR A 464 26.16 -34.16 -10.74
CA TYR A 464 26.03 -35.24 -9.75
C TYR A 464 26.73 -34.99 -8.38
N ASP A 465 27.44 -33.88 -8.21
CA ASP A 465 28.25 -33.57 -7.03
C ASP A 465 27.61 -32.55 -6.06
N LYS A 466 26.63 -31.75 -6.51
CA LYS A 466 26.05 -30.62 -5.73
C LYS A 466 24.72 -30.94 -5.01
N ASN A 467 24.30 -32.19 -4.95
CA ASN A 467 23.02 -32.57 -4.32
C ASN A 467 23.02 -32.29 -2.80
N LYS A 468 22.00 -31.56 -2.34
CA LYS A 468 21.78 -31.33 -0.91
C LYS A 468 21.41 -32.64 -0.20
N LYS A 469 21.89 -32.78 1.03
CA LYS A 469 21.55 -33.85 1.98
C LYS A 469 20.57 -33.37 3.04
N SER A 470 20.76 -32.16 3.53
CA SER A 470 19.82 -31.53 4.45
C SER A 470 19.97 -30.02 4.47
N THR A 471 18.85 -29.32 4.65
CA THR A 471 18.81 -27.87 4.90
C THR A 471 18.17 -27.65 6.26
N THR A 472 18.83 -26.92 7.14
CA THR A 472 18.29 -26.48 8.43
C THR A 472 18.25 -24.96 8.47
N SER A 473 17.09 -24.39 8.76
CA SER A 473 16.89 -22.94 8.85
C SER A 473 16.12 -22.59 10.13
N MET A 474 16.61 -21.60 10.87
CA MET A 474 15.97 -21.10 12.09
C MET A 474 16.05 -19.58 12.16
N LEU A 475 14.94 -18.92 12.45
CA LEU A 475 14.81 -17.50 12.69
C LEU A 475 14.06 -17.28 14.02
N LEU A 476 14.72 -16.58 14.94
CA LEU A 476 14.28 -16.29 16.29
C LEU A 476 14.41 -14.79 16.57
N SER A 477 13.35 -14.18 17.10
CA SER A 477 13.36 -12.83 17.65
C SER A 477 12.90 -12.85 19.10
N GLN A 478 13.47 -11.99 19.94
CA GLN A 478 13.22 -11.91 21.36
C GLN A 478 13.20 -10.44 21.79
N ALA A 479 12.02 -9.92 22.14
CA ALA A 479 11.93 -8.61 22.78
C ALA A 479 12.27 -8.74 24.26
N LEU A 480 13.18 -7.90 24.77
CA LEU A 480 13.62 -7.84 26.16
C LEU A 480 13.02 -6.63 26.90
N GLY A 481 11.87 -6.14 26.42
CA GLY A 481 11.22 -4.93 26.94
C GLY A 481 12.14 -3.71 26.87
N SER A 482 12.33 -3.03 28.00
CA SER A 482 13.20 -1.85 28.13
C SER A 482 14.69 -2.15 27.95
N LEU A 483 15.10 -3.42 27.89
CA LEU A 483 16.47 -3.81 27.55
C LEU A 483 16.72 -3.85 26.04
N GLY A 484 15.70 -3.78 25.19
CA GLY A 484 15.84 -3.80 23.72
C GLY A 484 15.32 -5.10 23.11
N SER A 485 15.96 -5.57 22.04
CA SER A 485 15.60 -6.80 21.31
C SER A 485 16.85 -7.57 20.87
N VAL A 486 16.72 -8.89 20.75
CA VAL A 486 17.73 -9.80 20.20
C VAL A 486 17.11 -10.56 19.03
N ASN A 487 17.85 -10.70 17.93
CA ASN A 487 17.47 -11.53 16.79
C ASN A 487 18.59 -12.53 16.50
N LEU A 488 18.23 -13.75 16.12
CA LEU A 488 19.14 -14.82 15.73
C LEU A 488 18.60 -15.51 14.47
N SER A 489 19.43 -15.60 13.44
CA SER A 489 19.21 -16.41 12.25
C SER A 489 20.32 -17.46 12.13
N TYR A 490 19.96 -18.68 11.79
CA TYR A 490 20.85 -19.80 11.57
C TYR A 490 20.43 -20.53 10.30
N ASN A 491 21.36 -20.72 9.36
CA ASN A 491 21.16 -21.53 8.17
C ASN A 491 22.32 -22.51 8.01
N TYR A 492 22.02 -23.78 7.71
CA TYR A 492 23.02 -24.80 7.46
C TYR A 492 22.56 -25.75 6.35
N ASP A 493 23.25 -25.67 5.21
CA ASP A 493 23.12 -26.60 4.09
C ASP A 493 24.23 -27.64 4.17
N LYS A 494 23.86 -28.91 4.19
CA LYS A 494 24.78 -30.05 4.10
C LYS A 494 24.59 -30.76 2.77
N TYR A 495 25.67 -31.14 2.11
CA TYR A 495 25.68 -31.85 0.83
C TYR A 495 26.05 -33.32 1.02
N TRP A 496 25.83 -34.17 0.01
CA TRP A 496 26.19 -35.59 0.10
C TRP A 496 27.67 -35.87 -0.15
N LYS A 497 28.30 -35.16 -1.09
CA LYS A 497 29.71 -35.34 -1.48
C LYS A 497 30.63 -34.17 -1.05
N HIS A 498 30.08 -33.00 -0.80
CA HIS A 498 30.84 -31.81 -0.39
C HIS A 498 30.57 -31.40 1.06
N GLU A 499 31.47 -30.58 1.60
CA GLU A 499 31.31 -29.97 2.92
C GLU A 499 30.21 -28.90 2.93
N GLY A 500 29.56 -28.72 4.09
CA GLY A 500 28.38 -27.85 4.22
C GLY A 500 28.67 -26.35 4.20
N LYS A 501 27.64 -25.56 3.85
CA LYS A 501 27.60 -24.10 3.97
C LYS A 501 26.83 -23.72 5.24
N LYS A 502 27.38 -22.81 6.05
CA LYS A 502 26.80 -22.37 7.32
C LYS A 502 26.76 -20.85 7.40
N SER A 503 25.63 -20.29 7.80
CA SER A 503 25.47 -18.86 8.12
C SER A 503 24.85 -18.71 9.51
N ILE A 504 25.38 -17.79 10.31
CA ILE A 504 24.78 -17.34 11.57
C ILE A 504 24.75 -15.82 11.54
N ILE A 505 23.60 -15.22 11.87
CA ILE A 505 23.47 -13.77 12.09
C ILE A 505 22.85 -13.59 13.48
N ALA A 506 23.53 -12.90 14.38
CA ALA A 506 23.00 -12.49 15.67
C ALA A 506 23.04 -10.96 15.77
N SER A 507 21.97 -10.35 16.28
CA SER A 507 21.93 -8.89 16.46
C SER A 507 21.15 -8.49 17.70
N TYR A 508 21.59 -7.42 18.35
CA TYR A 508 20.94 -6.78 19.48
C TYR A 508 20.70 -5.31 19.19
N GLY A 509 19.52 -4.80 19.52
CA GLY A 509 19.14 -3.40 19.28
C GLY A 509 18.40 -2.80 20.46
N LYS A 510 18.76 -1.58 20.85
CA LYS A 510 18.14 -0.85 21.96
C LYS A 510 17.92 0.62 21.61
N ASN A 511 16.76 1.16 21.96
CA ASN A 511 16.49 2.60 21.93
C ASN A 511 16.52 3.15 23.37
N LEU A 512 17.24 4.26 23.56
CA LEU A 512 17.48 4.97 24.81
C LEU A 512 17.07 6.43 24.62
N ASN A 513 15.80 6.74 24.90
CA ASN A 513 15.24 8.09 24.84
C ASN A 513 15.48 8.81 23.49
N GLY A 514 15.41 8.06 22.38
CA GLY A 514 15.64 8.55 21.02
C GLY A 514 17.03 8.20 20.46
N VAL A 515 18.03 7.94 21.32
CA VAL A 515 19.32 7.41 20.89
C VAL A 515 19.16 5.93 20.56
N SER A 516 19.53 5.51 19.35
CA SER A 516 19.49 4.09 18.96
C SER A 516 20.89 3.48 18.96
N LEU A 517 20.97 2.27 19.49
CA LEU A 517 22.15 1.44 19.62
C LEU A 517 21.88 0.10 18.94
N SER A 518 22.81 -0.35 18.10
CA SER A 518 22.77 -1.69 17.50
C SER A 518 24.14 -2.36 17.55
N LEU A 519 24.12 -3.66 17.79
CA LEU A 519 25.25 -4.58 17.77
C LEU A 519 24.88 -5.75 16.86
N SER A 520 25.73 -6.12 15.90
CA SER A 520 25.53 -7.33 15.09
C SER A 520 26.80 -8.15 14.94
N TYR A 521 26.61 -9.46 14.83
CA TYR A 521 27.63 -10.46 14.55
C TYR A 521 27.13 -11.36 13.42
N THR A 522 27.93 -11.53 12.38
CA THR A 522 27.64 -12.43 11.25
C THR A 522 28.80 -13.38 11.04
N LYS A 523 28.51 -14.68 10.98
CA LYS A 523 29.45 -15.71 10.57
C LYS A 523 28.99 -16.30 9.26
N SER A 524 29.85 -16.28 8.25
CA SER A 524 29.68 -17.06 7.02
C SER A 524 30.82 -18.07 6.90
N THR A 525 30.46 -19.35 6.71
CA THR A 525 31.42 -20.43 6.47
C THR A 525 30.96 -21.24 5.25
N SER A 526 31.65 -21.09 4.13
CA SER A 526 31.50 -21.84 2.90
C SER A 526 32.83 -22.50 2.56
N LYS A 527 32.96 -23.79 2.87
CA LYS A 527 34.18 -24.54 2.54
C LYS A 527 34.35 -24.81 1.04
N ILE A 528 33.28 -24.72 0.26
CA ILE A 528 33.31 -24.84 -1.21
C ILE A 528 34.00 -23.63 -1.86
N SER A 529 33.97 -22.46 -1.22
CA SER A 529 34.66 -21.24 -1.68
C SER A 529 35.86 -20.83 -0.80
N GLU A 530 36.25 -21.68 0.16
CA GLU A 530 37.26 -21.37 1.21
C GLU A 530 36.99 -20.06 1.99
N GLU A 531 35.72 -19.64 2.03
CA GLU A 531 35.28 -18.42 2.70
C GLU A 531 34.81 -18.73 4.11
N ASN A 532 35.65 -18.41 5.09
CA ASN A 532 35.26 -18.31 6.49
C ASN A 532 35.51 -16.87 6.96
N GLU A 533 34.45 -16.12 7.23
CA GLU A 533 34.52 -14.72 7.67
C GLU A 533 33.57 -14.51 8.87
N ASP A 534 34.13 -13.92 9.93
CA ASP A 534 33.42 -13.43 11.11
C ASP A 534 33.39 -11.90 11.07
N LEU A 535 32.19 -11.31 11.09
CA LEU A 535 31.96 -9.87 10.99
C LEU A 535 31.28 -9.37 12.27
N PHE A 536 31.79 -8.28 12.83
CA PHE A 536 31.18 -7.57 13.95
C PHE A 536 30.86 -6.13 13.54
N SER A 537 29.71 -5.60 13.96
CA SER A 537 29.39 -4.18 13.78
C SER A 537 28.69 -3.59 15.01
N PHE A 538 28.98 -2.31 15.24
CA PHE A 538 28.38 -1.45 16.25
C PHE A 538 27.86 -0.19 15.57
N LEU A 539 26.63 0.20 15.85
CA LEU A 539 26.01 1.43 15.34
C LEU A 539 25.39 2.22 16.49
N LEU A 540 25.69 3.51 16.55
CA LEU A 540 25.11 4.49 17.45
C LEU A 540 24.53 5.64 16.62
N SER A 541 23.25 5.95 16.80
CA SER A 541 22.60 7.11 16.18
C SER A 541 21.91 7.99 17.23
N VAL A 542 22.25 9.27 17.22
CA VAL A 542 21.83 10.28 18.20
C VAL A 542 21.00 11.36 17.48
N PRO A 543 19.72 11.56 17.83
CA PRO A 543 18.89 12.60 17.23
C PRO A 543 19.33 13.99 17.70
N LEU A 544 19.57 14.88 16.74
CA LEU A 544 19.96 16.28 16.94
C LEU A 544 18.77 17.24 16.90
N GLN A 545 17.54 16.74 16.74
CA GLN A 545 16.33 17.55 16.57
C GLN A 545 16.11 18.56 17.70
N LYS A 546 16.38 18.17 18.96
CA LYS A 546 16.27 19.07 20.13
C LYS A 546 17.31 20.20 20.16
N LEU A 547 18.43 20.05 19.45
CA LEU A 547 19.50 21.04 19.37
C LEU A 547 19.34 21.97 18.16
N THR A 548 18.72 21.47 17.09
CA THR A 548 18.78 22.09 15.76
C THR A 548 17.41 22.47 15.18
N ASN A 549 16.31 22.07 15.83
CA ASN A 549 14.92 22.22 15.36
C ASN A 549 14.63 21.57 13.98
N HIS A 550 15.51 20.71 13.48
CA HIS A 550 15.35 20.00 12.21
C HIS A 550 15.53 18.48 12.42
N GLU A 551 14.92 17.67 11.57
CA GLU A 551 15.07 16.20 11.61
C GLU A 551 16.47 15.81 11.12
N MET A 552 17.41 15.73 12.07
CA MET A 552 18.82 15.38 11.83
C MET A 552 19.34 14.41 12.90
N TYR A 553 20.28 13.56 12.50
CA TYR A 553 20.87 12.51 13.33
C TYR A 553 22.39 12.50 13.15
N ALA A 554 23.15 12.47 14.25
CA ALA A 554 24.56 12.14 14.24
C ALA A 554 24.72 10.62 14.34
N THR A 555 25.55 10.02 13.50
CA THR A 555 25.78 8.57 13.43
C THR A 555 27.25 8.26 13.62
N TYR A 556 27.56 7.33 14.53
CA TYR A 556 28.85 6.66 14.61
C TYR A 556 28.67 5.17 14.37
N GLN A 557 29.45 4.60 13.46
CA GLN A 557 29.42 3.17 13.16
C GLN A 557 30.85 2.63 13.21
N ASN A 558 31.00 1.41 13.72
CA ASN A 558 32.22 0.64 13.66
C ASN A 558 31.92 -0.72 13.03
N SER A 559 32.85 -1.23 12.24
CA SER A 559 32.77 -2.59 11.68
C SER A 559 34.15 -3.22 11.62
N SER A 560 34.23 -4.52 11.89
CA SER A 560 35.47 -5.29 11.91
C SER A 560 35.21 -6.69 11.35
N SER A 561 36.20 -7.27 10.67
CA SER A 561 36.15 -8.60 10.09
C SER A 561 37.34 -9.44 10.57
N SER A 562 37.19 -10.76 10.65
CA SER A 562 38.31 -11.69 10.80
C SER A 562 39.25 -11.73 9.59
N LYS A 563 38.86 -11.14 8.45
CA LYS A 563 39.63 -11.06 7.20
C LYS A 563 40.01 -9.64 6.78
N HIS A 564 39.45 -8.60 7.39
CA HIS A 564 39.64 -7.20 6.98
C HIS A 564 39.77 -6.26 8.19
N ASP A 565 40.48 -5.15 8.00
CA ASP A 565 40.77 -4.14 9.02
C ASP A 565 39.51 -3.47 9.58
N MET A 566 39.65 -2.80 10.73
CA MET A 566 38.52 -2.16 11.42
C MET A 566 38.20 -0.79 10.82
N ASN A 567 36.92 -0.55 10.49
CA ASN A 567 36.44 0.71 9.95
C ASN A 567 35.69 1.52 11.01
N HIS A 568 35.91 2.84 11.01
CA HIS A 568 35.21 3.82 11.82
C HIS A 568 34.54 4.86 10.94
N ASP A 569 33.23 4.99 11.06
CA ASP A 569 32.41 5.91 10.29
C ASP A 569 31.77 6.96 11.22
N LEU A 570 31.88 8.23 10.86
CA LEU A 570 31.26 9.37 11.54
C LEU A 570 30.45 10.17 10.52
N GLY A 571 29.20 10.47 10.82
CA GLY A 571 28.34 11.17 9.86
C GLY A 571 27.15 11.90 10.47
N ILE A 572 26.50 12.71 9.63
CA ILE A 572 25.25 13.39 9.90
C ILE A 572 24.28 13.05 8.75
N THR A 573 23.05 12.71 9.10
CA THR A 573 21.96 12.41 8.16
C THR A 573 20.77 13.32 8.49
N GLY A 574 20.03 13.80 7.49
CA GLY A 574 18.91 14.71 7.72
C GLY A 574 17.83 14.72 6.64
N VAL A 575 16.70 15.30 6.99
CA VAL A 575 15.50 15.45 6.16
C VAL A 575 15.09 16.93 6.12
N ALA A 576 14.68 17.43 4.95
CA ALA A 576 14.31 18.84 4.76
C ALA A 576 13.19 19.02 3.71
N PHE A 577 12.68 20.26 3.60
CA PHE A 577 11.66 20.66 2.63
C PHE A 577 10.37 19.81 2.68
N ASN A 578 9.83 19.59 3.88
CA ASN A 578 8.66 18.73 4.11
C ASN A 578 8.86 17.32 3.54
N SER A 579 9.99 16.70 3.92
CA SER A 579 10.40 15.33 3.55
C SER A 579 10.63 15.09 2.04
N GLN A 580 10.75 16.15 1.25
CA GLN A 580 11.15 16.08 -0.17
C GLN A 580 12.65 15.84 -0.33
N LEU A 581 13.50 16.49 0.49
CA LEU A 581 14.95 16.27 0.48
C LEU A 581 15.35 15.31 1.60
N THR A 582 16.07 14.24 1.27
CA THR A 582 16.88 13.49 2.23
C THR A 582 18.36 13.66 1.88
N TRP A 583 19.24 13.71 2.88
CA TRP A 583 20.67 13.89 2.66
C TRP A 583 21.52 13.23 3.74
N GLN A 584 22.75 12.88 3.40
CA GLN A 584 23.74 12.30 4.30
C GLN A 584 25.14 12.82 3.97
N ALA A 585 25.94 13.09 5.01
CA ALA A 585 27.37 13.33 4.92
C ALA A 585 28.10 12.45 5.94
N ARG A 586 29.11 11.70 5.48
CA ARG A 586 29.85 10.71 6.29
C ARG A 586 31.33 10.74 5.95
N GLY A 587 32.19 10.76 6.96
CA GLY A 587 33.61 10.47 6.86
C GLY A 587 33.90 9.08 7.43
N GLN A 588 34.86 8.37 6.83
CA GLN A 588 35.29 7.04 7.24
C GLN A 588 36.81 7.00 7.39
N ILE A 589 37.29 6.26 8.38
CA ILE A 589 38.70 5.97 8.65
C ILE A 589 38.85 4.46 8.77
N GLU A 590 39.72 3.88 7.94
CA GLU A 590 40.12 2.48 8.02
C GLU A 590 41.40 2.35 8.88
N ASP A 591 41.36 1.50 9.90
CA ASP A 591 42.44 1.24 10.86
C ASP A 591 43.54 0.36 10.26
N LYS A 592 44.13 0.85 9.17
CA LYS A 592 45.27 0.27 8.45
C LYS A 592 46.59 0.86 8.93
N SER A 593 47.69 0.18 8.63
CA SER A 593 49.08 0.71 8.75
C SER A 593 49.36 2.01 7.98
N LYS A 594 48.40 2.52 7.19
CA LYS A 594 48.45 3.81 6.48
C LYS A 594 47.25 4.74 6.74
N ASN A 595 46.27 4.37 7.58
CA ASN A 595 45.08 5.17 7.93
C ASN A 595 44.34 5.77 6.72
N GLN A 596 43.80 4.91 5.85
CA GLN A 596 43.06 5.38 4.67
C GLN A 596 41.75 6.07 5.07
N LYS A 597 41.43 7.16 4.36
CA LYS A 597 40.25 7.99 4.63
C LYS A 597 39.30 7.99 3.44
N ALA A 598 38.01 7.95 3.73
CA ALA A 598 36.96 8.16 2.74
C ALA A 598 35.94 9.21 3.18
N THR A 599 35.24 9.79 2.21
CA THR A 599 34.15 10.75 2.42
C THR A 599 33.02 10.41 1.47
N PHE A 600 31.80 10.41 1.99
CA PHE A 600 30.56 10.07 1.28
C PHE A 600 29.56 11.21 1.46
N LEU A 601 28.96 11.65 0.37
CA LEU A 601 27.82 12.57 0.34
C LEU A 601 26.70 11.92 -0.48
N ASN A 602 25.47 12.01 0.00
CA ASN A 602 24.27 11.55 -0.69
C ASN A 602 23.16 12.60 -0.52
N ALA A 603 22.38 12.83 -1.57
CA ALA A 603 21.15 13.61 -1.52
C ALA A 603 20.12 13.03 -2.49
N SER A 604 18.84 13.02 -2.09
CA SER A 604 17.73 12.68 -2.97
C SER A 604 16.56 13.63 -2.79
N TRP A 605 15.94 14.03 -3.91
CA TRP A 605 14.83 14.96 -3.99
C TRP A 605 13.60 14.29 -4.62
N ARG A 606 12.52 14.21 -3.86
CA ARG A 606 11.21 13.72 -4.30
C ARG A 606 10.35 14.90 -4.75
N GLY A 607 10.24 15.07 -6.06
CA GLY A 607 9.48 16.15 -6.68
C GLY A 607 8.08 15.72 -7.12
N THR A 608 7.36 16.66 -7.74
CA THR A 608 6.01 16.43 -8.27
C THR A 608 6.00 15.52 -9.50
N TYR A 609 7.03 15.58 -10.34
CA TYR A 609 7.09 14.87 -11.63
C TYR A 609 8.08 13.70 -11.66
N GLY A 610 8.53 13.24 -10.48
CA GLY A 610 9.56 12.21 -10.36
C GLY A 610 10.53 12.50 -9.21
N GLU A 611 11.54 11.64 -9.10
CA GLU A 611 12.59 11.69 -8.10
C GLU A 611 13.96 11.82 -8.76
N ILE A 612 14.87 12.56 -8.15
CA ILE A 612 16.26 12.71 -8.58
C ILE A 612 17.21 12.57 -7.39
N GLY A 613 18.26 11.77 -7.54
CA GLY A 613 19.28 11.55 -6.53
C GLY A 613 20.68 11.76 -7.07
N ALA A 614 21.58 12.19 -6.18
CA ALA A 614 23.00 12.36 -6.44
C ALA A 614 23.83 11.77 -5.29
N ASN A 615 24.94 11.14 -5.62
CA ASN A 615 25.90 10.64 -4.65
C ASN A 615 27.34 10.91 -5.09
N TYR A 616 28.21 11.08 -4.11
CA TYR A 616 29.62 11.34 -4.27
C TYR A 616 30.40 10.53 -3.23
N SER A 617 31.40 9.79 -3.68
CA SER A 617 32.33 9.10 -2.78
C SER A 617 33.77 9.35 -3.20
N HIS A 618 34.63 9.64 -2.24
CA HIS A 618 36.04 9.88 -2.46
C HIS A 618 36.87 9.22 -1.38
N ASN A 619 37.89 8.47 -1.78
CA ASN A 619 38.97 7.98 -0.92
C ASN A 619 40.33 8.26 -1.59
N GLU A 620 41.43 7.87 -0.96
CA GLU A 620 42.79 8.15 -1.47
C GLU A 620 43.08 7.60 -2.87
N ILE A 621 42.35 6.57 -3.30
CA ILE A 621 42.60 5.84 -4.55
C ILE A 621 41.57 6.24 -5.62
N ASN A 622 40.31 6.45 -5.25
CA ASN A 622 39.19 6.62 -6.17
C ASN A 622 38.29 7.82 -5.85
N ARG A 623 37.54 8.26 -6.86
CA ARG A 623 36.48 9.26 -6.79
C ARG A 623 35.35 8.81 -7.71
N ASP A 624 34.16 8.63 -7.13
CA ASP A 624 32.95 8.30 -7.87
C ASP A 624 31.93 9.44 -7.79
N ILE A 625 31.18 9.61 -8.87
CA ILE A 625 29.97 10.45 -8.93
C ILE A 625 28.85 9.59 -9.50
N GLY A 626 27.73 9.53 -8.78
CA GLY A 626 26.52 8.85 -9.24
C GLY A 626 25.32 9.79 -9.30
N MET A 627 24.46 9.59 -10.30
CA MET A 627 23.17 10.25 -10.43
C MET A 627 22.09 9.21 -10.70
N ASN A 628 20.89 9.40 -10.16
CA ASN A 628 19.72 8.60 -10.48
C ASN A 628 18.51 9.50 -10.74
N VAL A 629 17.63 9.05 -11.63
CA VAL A 629 16.33 9.67 -11.92
C VAL A 629 15.30 8.56 -12.02
N SER A 630 14.13 8.75 -11.41
CA SER A 630 12.99 7.86 -11.63
C SER A 630 11.66 8.61 -11.65
N GLY A 631 10.63 8.00 -12.22
CA GLY A 631 9.31 8.60 -12.27
C GLY A 631 8.29 7.71 -12.96
N GLY A 632 7.05 8.17 -12.92
CA GLY A 632 5.88 7.49 -13.46
C GLY A 632 5.14 8.36 -14.47
N VAL A 633 4.56 7.72 -15.49
CA VAL A 633 3.72 8.36 -16.51
C VAL A 633 2.42 7.59 -16.67
N ILE A 634 1.29 8.30 -16.59
CA ILE A 634 -0.03 7.78 -16.98
C ILE A 634 -0.50 8.54 -18.21
N ALA A 635 -0.70 7.83 -19.32
CA ALA A 635 -1.43 8.34 -20.48
C ALA A 635 -2.88 7.83 -20.41
N HIS A 636 -3.82 8.77 -20.36
CA HIS A 636 -5.25 8.56 -20.11
C HIS A 636 -6.10 9.43 -21.05
N SER A 637 -7.42 9.30 -20.94
CA SER A 637 -8.40 10.02 -21.80
C SER A 637 -8.27 11.54 -21.79
N SER A 638 -7.65 12.14 -20.76
CA SER A 638 -7.46 13.59 -20.63
C SER A 638 -6.00 14.04 -20.88
N GLY A 639 -5.16 13.17 -21.44
CA GLY A 639 -3.77 13.45 -21.82
C GLY A 639 -2.73 12.63 -21.04
N ILE A 640 -1.53 13.20 -20.87
CA ILE A 640 -0.38 12.54 -20.23
C ILE A 640 -0.08 13.24 -18.91
N THR A 641 -0.04 12.51 -17.80
CA THR A 641 0.30 13.01 -16.47
C THR A 641 1.58 12.34 -15.99
N PHE A 642 2.54 13.15 -15.55
CA PHE A 642 3.81 12.72 -14.95
C PHE A 642 3.70 12.74 -13.42
N GLY A 643 4.46 11.89 -12.75
CA GLY A 643 4.51 11.83 -11.29
C GLY A 643 5.73 11.04 -10.78
N GLN A 644 5.73 10.76 -9.48
CA GLN A 644 6.62 9.76 -8.90
C GLN A 644 6.32 8.36 -9.47
N SER A 645 7.23 7.41 -9.29
CA SER A 645 7.07 6.03 -9.78
C SER A 645 5.75 5.42 -9.28
N ILE A 646 5.01 4.80 -10.19
CA ILE A 646 3.68 4.23 -9.93
C ILE A 646 3.86 2.81 -9.38
N SER A 647 3.21 2.48 -8.27
CA SER A 647 3.03 1.07 -7.85
C SER A 647 2.10 0.34 -8.83
N ASP A 648 1.89 -0.95 -8.65
CA ASP A 648 0.99 -1.72 -9.52
C ASP A 648 -0.45 -1.18 -9.51
N THR A 649 -0.91 -0.71 -8.35
CA THR A 649 -2.25 -0.14 -8.13
C THR A 649 -2.15 1.31 -7.68
N ALA A 650 -2.82 2.23 -8.38
CA ALA A 650 -2.66 3.67 -8.17
C ALA A 650 -3.92 4.47 -8.55
N ALA A 651 -3.95 5.77 -8.20
CA ALA A 651 -5.00 6.69 -8.62
C ALA A 651 -4.49 7.83 -9.49
N LEU A 652 -5.25 8.13 -10.54
CA LEU A 652 -5.18 9.40 -11.25
C LEU A 652 -6.08 10.43 -10.55
N VAL A 653 -5.47 11.43 -9.93
CA VAL A 653 -6.16 12.57 -9.33
C VAL A 653 -6.53 13.56 -10.43
N GLU A 654 -7.80 13.97 -10.49
CA GLU A 654 -8.36 14.94 -11.43
C GLU A 654 -9.05 16.09 -10.66
N ALA A 655 -8.36 17.23 -10.53
CA ALA A 655 -8.85 18.48 -9.94
C ALA A 655 -8.71 19.63 -10.96
N LYS A 656 -9.54 19.61 -12.01
CA LYS A 656 -9.36 20.42 -13.24
C LYS A 656 -9.15 21.90 -12.95
N GLY A 657 -8.08 22.47 -13.51
CA GLY A 657 -7.75 23.89 -13.40
C GLY A 657 -7.19 24.32 -12.02
N VAL A 658 -7.01 23.39 -11.08
CA VAL A 658 -6.36 23.66 -9.79
C VAL A 658 -4.92 23.17 -9.85
N SER A 659 -3.99 24.06 -10.13
CA SER A 659 -2.55 23.76 -10.20
C SER A 659 -1.87 23.88 -8.84
N GLY A 660 -0.96 22.95 -8.51
CA GLY A 660 -0.11 22.99 -7.32
C GLY A 660 -0.74 22.47 -6.03
N ALA A 661 -1.98 21.98 -6.06
CA ALA A 661 -2.66 21.40 -4.91
C ALA A 661 -1.95 20.12 -4.47
N LYS A 662 -1.58 20.04 -3.18
CA LYS A 662 -0.83 18.93 -2.59
C LYS A 662 -1.75 17.78 -2.23
N VAL A 663 -1.34 16.55 -2.54
CA VAL A 663 -1.97 15.33 -2.03
C VAL A 663 -1.38 15.01 -0.66
N LEU A 664 -2.22 14.70 0.33
CA LEU A 664 -1.77 14.34 1.68
C LEU A 664 -1.09 12.96 1.68
N GLY A 665 -0.24 12.72 2.69
CA GLY A 665 0.53 11.49 2.82
C GLY A 665 1.74 11.33 1.88
N LEU A 666 1.79 12.06 0.75
CA LEU A 666 2.81 11.90 -0.29
C LEU A 666 3.74 13.12 -0.41
N PRO A 667 4.99 13.06 0.08
CA PRO A 667 5.96 14.16 -0.04
C PRO A 667 6.22 14.56 -1.50
N GLY A 668 6.10 15.85 -1.82
CA GLY A 668 6.36 16.41 -3.15
C GLY A 668 5.24 16.25 -4.19
N VAL A 669 4.25 15.38 -3.96
CA VAL A 669 3.13 15.14 -4.90
C VAL A 669 2.15 16.31 -4.90
N ARG A 670 1.95 16.90 -6.08
CA ARG A 670 1.06 18.04 -6.33
C ARG A 670 0.38 17.91 -7.70
N THR A 671 -0.74 18.60 -7.89
CA THR A 671 -1.37 18.73 -9.21
C THR A 671 -0.51 19.53 -10.18
N ASP A 672 -0.44 19.07 -11.42
CA ASP A 672 0.19 19.75 -12.54
C ASP A 672 -0.60 21.00 -12.98
N PHE A 673 -0.08 21.70 -13.99
CA PHE A 673 -0.70 22.92 -14.54
C PHE A 673 -2.11 22.73 -15.11
N ARG A 674 -2.56 21.49 -15.35
CA ARG A 674 -3.92 21.15 -15.83
C ARG A 674 -4.85 20.74 -14.67
N GLY A 675 -4.30 20.43 -13.50
CA GLY A 675 -5.01 19.92 -12.35
C GLY A 675 -4.93 18.40 -12.16
N TYR A 676 -3.91 17.73 -12.70
CA TYR A 676 -3.75 16.26 -12.61
C TYR A 676 -2.51 15.86 -11.82
N THR A 677 -2.59 14.76 -11.07
CA THR A 677 -1.41 14.11 -10.46
C THR A 677 -1.64 12.62 -10.25
N ILE A 678 -0.62 11.92 -9.77
CA ILE A 678 -0.64 10.48 -9.51
C ILE A 678 -0.53 10.25 -8.01
N SER A 679 -1.52 9.58 -7.41
CA SER A 679 -1.37 8.93 -6.11
C SER A 679 -0.73 7.57 -6.36
N SER A 680 0.57 7.47 -6.15
CA SER A 680 1.43 6.39 -6.64
C SER A 680 1.17 5.02 -6.02
N TYR A 681 0.48 4.93 -4.88
CA TYR A 681 0.17 3.69 -4.20
C TYR A 681 -1.29 3.71 -3.72
N LEU A 682 -1.99 2.59 -3.90
CA LEU A 682 -3.27 2.25 -3.29
C LEU A 682 -3.26 0.75 -2.96
N THR A 683 -3.88 0.35 -1.85
CA THR A 683 -3.98 -1.07 -1.50
C THR A 683 -5.21 -1.69 -2.18
N PRO A 684 -5.08 -2.77 -2.98
CA PRO A 684 -6.18 -3.31 -3.77
C PRO A 684 -7.27 -3.97 -2.92
N TYR A 685 -8.50 -3.95 -3.43
CA TYR A 685 -9.74 -4.48 -2.84
C TYR A 685 -10.16 -3.84 -1.51
N MET A 686 -9.45 -2.82 -1.04
CA MET A 686 -9.72 -2.12 0.21
C MET A 686 -10.14 -0.66 -0.04
N ASN A 687 -10.71 -0.03 0.98
CA ASN A 687 -11.07 1.38 0.96
C ASN A 687 -9.82 2.25 1.05
N ASN A 688 -9.54 3.03 0.01
CA ASN A 688 -8.45 4.00 -0.02
C ASN A 688 -9.04 5.41 -0.04
N PHE A 689 -8.61 6.27 0.87
CA PHE A 689 -8.98 7.69 0.89
C PHE A 689 -7.84 8.51 0.30
N ILE A 690 -8.15 9.33 -0.70
CA ILE A 690 -7.22 10.25 -1.33
C ILE A 690 -7.66 11.66 -0.96
N SER A 691 -6.75 12.41 -0.36
CA SER A 691 -7.07 13.70 0.27
C SER A 691 -6.22 14.83 -0.31
N ILE A 692 -6.84 15.94 -0.68
CA ILE A 692 -6.15 17.17 -1.11
C ILE A 692 -6.04 18.13 0.07
N ASP A 693 -4.87 18.71 0.26
CA ASP A 693 -4.57 19.71 1.29
C ASP A 693 -5.18 21.08 0.90
N PRO A 694 -6.30 21.53 1.52
CA PRO A 694 -6.99 22.75 1.12
C PRO A 694 -6.14 24.01 1.35
N THR A 695 -5.14 23.94 2.23
CA THR A 695 -4.22 25.08 2.50
C THR A 695 -3.28 25.38 1.33
N THR A 696 -3.17 24.45 0.38
CA THR A 696 -2.30 24.57 -0.80
C THR A 696 -3.02 24.98 -2.08
N LEU A 697 -4.35 25.21 -2.00
CA LEU A 697 -5.14 25.66 -3.13
C LEU A 697 -4.79 27.10 -3.54
N PRO A 698 -4.68 27.42 -4.83
CA PRO A 698 -4.65 28.80 -5.32
C PRO A 698 -5.86 29.61 -4.81
N ILE A 699 -5.65 30.89 -4.47
CA ILE A 699 -6.65 31.78 -3.86
C ILE A 699 -7.93 31.95 -4.72
N ASN A 700 -7.82 31.73 -6.03
CA ASN A 700 -8.91 31.77 -7.02
C ASN A 700 -9.49 30.37 -7.33
N THR A 701 -9.35 29.43 -6.40
CA THR A 701 -9.88 28.07 -6.52
C THR A 701 -10.50 27.62 -5.21
N ASP A 702 -11.40 26.65 -5.30
CA ASP A 702 -12.11 26.06 -4.17
C ASP A 702 -12.48 24.60 -4.52
N ILE A 703 -12.48 23.72 -3.52
CA ILE A 703 -12.79 22.29 -3.65
C ILE A 703 -13.78 21.90 -2.55
N ARG A 704 -14.98 21.49 -2.95
CA ARG A 704 -16.10 21.19 -2.04
C ARG A 704 -15.92 19.93 -1.20
N GLN A 705 -15.16 18.97 -1.73
CA GLN A 705 -14.93 17.67 -1.14
C GLN A 705 -13.43 17.40 -1.26
N THR A 706 -12.70 17.52 -0.16
CA THR A 706 -11.24 17.32 -0.11
C THR A 706 -10.82 15.86 -0.16
N ASP A 707 -11.77 14.94 0.03
CA ASP A 707 -11.52 13.51 0.29
C ASP A 707 -12.36 12.64 -0.64
N ILE A 708 -11.69 11.80 -1.43
CA ILE A 708 -12.33 10.87 -2.37
C ILE A 708 -11.95 9.44 -1.97
N GLN A 709 -12.96 8.61 -1.75
CA GLN A 709 -12.80 7.18 -1.46
C GLN A 709 -12.84 6.37 -2.76
N VAL A 710 -11.84 5.51 -2.97
CA VAL A 710 -11.75 4.56 -4.10
C VAL A 710 -11.45 3.15 -3.63
N VAL A 711 -11.90 2.15 -4.39
CA VAL A 711 -11.67 0.72 -4.13
C VAL A 711 -11.13 0.06 -5.41
N PRO A 712 -9.82 0.17 -5.68
CA PRO A 712 -9.23 -0.40 -6.89
C PRO A 712 -9.13 -1.92 -6.81
N THR A 713 -9.32 -2.62 -7.92
CA THR A 713 -8.81 -3.98 -8.09
C THR A 713 -7.28 -3.98 -8.25
N GLU A 714 -6.63 -5.13 -8.09
CA GLU A 714 -5.19 -5.25 -8.32
C GLU A 714 -4.78 -4.78 -9.73
N GLY A 715 -3.70 -4.01 -9.80
CA GLY A 715 -3.19 -3.44 -11.04
C GLY A 715 -4.00 -2.24 -11.57
N ALA A 716 -5.11 -1.85 -10.92
CA ALA A 716 -6.03 -0.85 -11.44
C ALA A 716 -5.48 0.58 -11.32
N ILE A 717 -5.91 1.41 -12.26
CA ILE A 717 -5.69 2.87 -12.23
C ILE A 717 -7.06 3.50 -12.11
N VAL A 718 -7.45 3.83 -10.88
CA VAL A 718 -8.77 4.41 -10.59
C VAL A 718 -8.71 5.93 -10.68
N LYS A 719 -9.84 6.61 -10.92
CA LYS A 719 -9.87 8.07 -11.08
C LYS A 719 -10.48 8.73 -9.85
N ALA A 720 -9.71 9.57 -9.17
CA ALA A 720 -10.17 10.39 -8.04
C ALA A 720 -10.57 11.78 -8.57
N VAL A 721 -11.88 12.01 -8.77
CA VAL A 721 -12.40 13.23 -9.40
C VAL A 721 -12.88 14.23 -8.35
N TYR A 722 -12.25 15.41 -8.33
CA TYR A 722 -12.59 16.50 -7.43
C TYR A 722 -13.45 17.54 -8.17
N LYS A 723 -14.59 17.91 -7.59
CA LYS A 723 -15.41 19.02 -8.08
C LYS A 723 -14.75 20.35 -7.69
N THR A 724 -14.11 20.99 -8.67
CA THR A 724 -13.34 22.22 -8.52
C THR A 724 -14.11 23.45 -9.00
N SER A 725 -14.15 24.50 -8.19
CA SER A 725 -14.60 25.84 -8.58
C SER A 725 -13.38 26.70 -8.89
N VAL A 726 -13.24 27.18 -10.13
CA VAL A 726 -12.10 28.01 -10.56
C VAL A 726 -12.62 29.38 -11.00
N GLY A 727 -12.20 30.44 -10.31
CA GLY A 727 -12.67 31.80 -10.55
C GLY A 727 -12.39 32.72 -9.36
N THR A 728 -12.86 33.97 -9.41
CA THR A 728 -12.70 34.87 -8.27
C THR A 728 -13.63 34.44 -7.15
N ASN A 729 -13.06 34.16 -5.97
CA ASN A 729 -13.82 33.98 -4.75
C ASN A 729 -14.23 35.37 -4.22
N ALA A 730 -15.50 35.57 -3.87
CA ALA A 730 -15.99 36.87 -3.42
C ALA A 730 -16.94 36.76 -2.22
N LEU A 731 -16.87 37.77 -1.35
CA LEU A 731 -17.88 38.03 -0.34
C LEU A 731 -18.84 39.09 -0.92
N ILE A 732 -20.05 38.67 -1.28
CA ILE A 732 -21.06 39.52 -1.91
C ILE A 732 -22.05 39.98 -0.84
N ARG A 733 -22.14 41.28 -0.58
CA ARG A 733 -23.23 41.88 0.21
C ARG A 733 -24.42 42.12 -0.71
N ILE A 734 -25.55 41.47 -0.42
CA ILE A 734 -26.73 41.48 -1.28
C ILE A 734 -27.85 42.25 -0.59
N THR A 735 -28.43 43.22 -1.31
CA THR A 735 -29.61 43.97 -0.86
C THR A 735 -30.80 43.74 -1.78
N ARG A 736 -32.02 43.83 -1.23
CA ARG A 736 -33.27 43.89 -1.99
C ARG A 736 -33.43 45.29 -2.62
N THR A 737 -34.33 45.41 -3.60
CA THR A 737 -34.66 46.68 -4.28
C THR A 737 -35.08 47.82 -3.33
N ASN A 738 -35.54 47.50 -2.12
CA ASN A 738 -35.89 48.46 -1.07
C ASN A 738 -34.70 48.87 -0.16
N GLY A 739 -33.48 48.46 -0.48
CA GLY A 739 -32.26 48.79 0.26
C GLY A 739 -32.01 47.96 1.53
N LYS A 740 -32.95 47.11 1.96
CA LYS A 740 -32.71 46.17 3.07
C LYS A 740 -31.76 45.04 2.64
N PRO A 741 -30.99 44.44 3.57
CA PRO A 741 -30.25 43.21 3.31
C PRO A 741 -31.14 42.11 2.72
N LEU A 742 -30.52 41.18 2.00
CA LEU A 742 -31.14 39.89 1.68
C LEU A 742 -31.19 39.04 2.94
N ALA A 743 -32.30 38.35 3.17
CA ALA A 743 -32.51 37.56 4.39
C ALA A 743 -31.42 36.49 4.56
N LEU A 744 -30.92 36.35 5.79
CA LEU A 744 -30.03 35.26 6.19
C LEU A 744 -30.70 33.90 5.88
N GLY A 745 -29.90 32.87 5.61
CA GLY A 745 -30.39 31.54 5.23
C GLY A 745 -30.82 31.41 3.76
N THR A 746 -30.93 32.52 3.01
CA THR A 746 -31.22 32.48 1.56
C THR A 746 -30.13 31.67 0.83
N VAL A 747 -30.55 30.70 0.01
CA VAL A 747 -29.64 29.90 -0.82
C VAL A 747 -29.38 30.65 -2.14
N LEU A 748 -28.11 30.96 -2.40
CA LEU A 748 -27.64 31.40 -3.70
C LEU A 748 -27.22 30.20 -4.53
N SER A 749 -27.54 30.22 -5.83
CA SER A 749 -27.04 29.27 -6.81
C SER A 749 -26.44 29.99 -8.02
N LEU A 750 -25.18 29.66 -8.34
CA LEU A 750 -24.54 30.02 -9.60
C LEU A 750 -24.84 28.91 -10.59
N LYS A 751 -25.48 29.25 -11.72
CA LYS A 751 -25.72 28.31 -12.83
C LYS A 751 -24.81 28.63 -14.00
N ASN A 752 -24.30 27.60 -14.67
CA ASN A 752 -23.65 27.75 -15.97
C ASN A 752 -24.67 28.10 -17.07
N ASN A 753 -24.19 28.32 -18.29
CA ASN A 753 -25.04 28.64 -19.44
C ASN A 753 -26.03 27.50 -19.80
N ASP A 754 -25.74 26.26 -19.40
CA ASP A 754 -26.58 25.08 -19.62
C ASP A 754 -27.61 24.86 -18.49
N GLY A 755 -27.67 25.77 -17.50
CA GLY A 755 -28.58 25.68 -16.35
C GLY A 755 -28.10 24.78 -15.20
N VAL A 756 -26.92 24.17 -15.31
CA VAL A 756 -26.31 23.32 -14.28
C VAL A 756 -25.74 24.18 -13.16
N ILE A 757 -26.04 23.82 -11.91
CA ILE A 757 -25.53 24.53 -10.73
C ILE A 757 -24.02 24.25 -10.59
N GLN A 758 -23.20 25.30 -10.67
CA GLN A 758 -21.74 25.24 -10.48
C GLN A 758 -21.35 25.41 -9.01
N SER A 759 -21.96 26.38 -8.32
CA SER A 759 -21.74 26.62 -6.90
C SER A 759 -23.03 27.06 -6.22
N THR A 760 -23.09 26.77 -4.92
CA THR A 760 -24.16 27.15 -3.99
C THR A 760 -23.54 27.77 -2.75
N SER A 761 -24.19 28.81 -2.23
CA SER A 761 -23.76 29.55 -1.05
C SER A 761 -24.97 29.93 -0.21
N ILE A 762 -24.77 30.16 1.08
CA ILE A 762 -25.82 30.60 1.99
C ILE A 762 -25.54 32.06 2.38
N VAL A 763 -26.58 32.89 2.38
CA VAL A 763 -26.51 34.26 2.86
C VAL A 763 -26.44 34.26 4.39
N GLY A 764 -25.40 34.86 4.95
CA GLY A 764 -25.19 35.11 6.37
C GLY A 764 -25.76 36.45 6.83
N GLU A 765 -25.17 37.00 7.89
CA GLU A 765 -25.54 38.31 8.43
C GLU A 765 -25.29 39.45 7.43
N ASP A 766 -26.01 40.57 7.60
CA ASP A 766 -25.92 41.77 6.74
C ASP A 766 -26.19 41.53 5.23
N GLY A 767 -26.77 40.38 4.88
CA GLY A 767 -26.99 39.95 3.49
C GLY A 767 -25.71 39.49 2.79
N GLN A 768 -24.65 39.13 3.53
CA GLN A 768 -23.36 38.74 2.97
C GLN A 768 -23.31 37.25 2.62
N ALA A 769 -22.74 36.89 1.48
CA ALA A 769 -22.53 35.48 1.11
C ALA A 769 -21.15 35.28 0.46
N TYR A 770 -20.42 34.24 0.89
CA TYR A 770 -19.17 33.83 0.24
C TYR A 770 -19.50 32.93 -0.95
N VAL A 771 -19.10 33.33 -2.15
CA VAL A 771 -19.35 32.58 -3.40
C VAL A 771 -18.02 32.35 -4.12
N SER A 772 -17.72 31.09 -4.40
CA SER A 772 -16.52 30.66 -5.11
C SER A 772 -16.76 30.42 -6.61
N GLY A 773 -15.69 30.55 -7.40
CA GLY A 773 -15.72 30.24 -8.84
C GLY A 773 -16.37 31.29 -9.75
N LEU A 774 -16.47 32.56 -9.32
CA LEU A 774 -17.14 33.60 -10.11
C LEU A 774 -16.27 34.03 -11.32
N SER A 775 -16.90 34.33 -12.46
CA SER A 775 -16.21 34.86 -13.65
C SER A 775 -17.02 35.94 -14.38
N GLY A 776 -16.35 37.02 -14.80
CA GLY A 776 -16.95 38.11 -15.59
C GLY A 776 -18.26 38.70 -15.02
N VAL A 777 -19.30 38.69 -15.86
CA VAL A 777 -20.68 39.09 -15.52
C VAL A 777 -21.56 37.85 -15.61
N GLN A 778 -22.15 37.45 -14.47
CA GLN A 778 -22.99 36.27 -14.34
C GLN A 778 -24.20 36.59 -13.44
N LYS A 779 -25.16 35.66 -13.38
CA LYS A 779 -26.40 35.79 -12.59
C LYS A 779 -26.37 34.76 -11.46
N LEU A 780 -26.59 35.20 -10.24
CA LEU A 780 -26.89 34.33 -9.09
C LEU A 780 -28.39 34.29 -8.90
N ILE A 781 -28.96 33.09 -8.74
CA ILE A 781 -30.36 32.91 -8.36
C ILE A 781 -30.40 32.73 -6.85
N ALA A 782 -31.03 33.67 -6.15
CA ALA A 782 -31.28 33.60 -4.72
C ALA A 782 -32.67 33.01 -4.47
N SER A 783 -32.79 32.08 -3.52
CA SER A 783 -34.04 31.38 -3.17
C SER A 783 -34.15 31.22 -1.66
N TRP A 784 -35.27 31.66 -1.06
CA TRP A 784 -35.55 31.54 0.38
C TRP A 784 -36.89 30.85 0.67
N GLY A 785 -37.55 30.31 -0.36
CA GLY A 785 -38.81 29.58 -0.24
C GLY A 785 -39.20 28.93 -1.56
N ASN A 786 -40.36 28.24 -1.57
CA ASN A 786 -40.81 27.44 -2.70
C ASN A 786 -41.78 28.19 -3.64
N LYS A 787 -42.21 29.41 -3.31
CA LYS A 787 -43.09 30.20 -4.19
C LYS A 787 -42.25 30.96 -5.22
N PRO A 788 -42.78 31.27 -6.42
CA PRO A 788 -42.09 32.13 -7.38
C PRO A 788 -41.69 33.50 -6.81
N SER A 789 -42.46 34.02 -5.85
CA SER A 789 -42.17 35.25 -5.08
C SER A 789 -40.98 35.17 -4.14
N ASP A 790 -40.51 33.96 -3.84
CA ASP A 790 -39.47 33.68 -2.84
C ASP A 790 -38.09 33.48 -3.49
N THR A 791 -37.95 33.97 -4.73
CA THR A 791 -36.74 33.92 -5.55
C THR A 791 -36.42 35.29 -6.13
N CYS A 792 -35.15 35.60 -6.36
CA CYS A 792 -34.73 36.79 -7.11
C CYS A 792 -33.41 36.55 -7.87
N THR A 793 -33.11 37.42 -8.83
CA THR A 793 -31.84 37.40 -9.57
C THR A 793 -30.90 38.48 -9.06
N VAL A 794 -29.72 38.07 -8.60
CA VAL A 794 -28.64 38.97 -8.21
C VAL A 794 -27.65 39.08 -9.37
N PHE A 795 -27.49 40.30 -9.87
CA PHE A 795 -26.50 40.63 -10.90
C PHE A 795 -25.24 41.17 -10.24
N TYR A 796 -24.08 40.70 -10.68
CA TYR A 796 -22.77 41.22 -10.28
C TYR A 796 -21.85 41.39 -11.49
N SER A 797 -20.85 42.25 -11.35
CA SER A 797 -19.76 42.41 -12.31
C SER A 797 -18.45 42.34 -11.52
N LEU A 798 -17.57 41.42 -11.88
CA LEU A 798 -16.22 41.40 -11.35
C LEU A 798 -15.38 42.53 -11.98
N PRO A 799 -14.61 43.30 -11.19
CA PRO A 799 -13.62 44.22 -11.75
C PRO A 799 -12.40 43.42 -12.26
N ASP A 800 -11.96 43.69 -13.49
CA ASP A 800 -10.92 42.93 -14.22
C ASP A 800 -9.55 42.80 -13.53
N LYS A 801 -9.30 43.56 -12.44
CA LYS A 801 -7.98 43.71 -11.83
C LYS A 801 -7.69 42.83 -10.61
N ASN A 802 -8.67 42.19 -9.99
CA ASN A 802 -8.46 41.45 -8.74
C ASN A 802 -8.24 39.94 -8.93
N LYS A 803 -7.17 39.56 -9.64
CA LYS A 803 -6.69 38.17 -9.68
C LYS A 803 -5.81 37.88 -8.46
N GLY A 804 -6.39 37.26 -7.43
CA GLY A 804 -5.63 36.71 -6.28
C GLY A 804 -6.00 37.19 -4.88
N GLN A 805 -7.12 37.91 -4.70
CA GLN A 805 -7.69 38.22 -3.39
C GLN A 805 -9.20 37.97 -3.38
N ILE A 806 -9.76 37.65 -2.20
CA ILE A 806 -11.21 37.60 -2.01
C ILE A 806 -11.78 38.98 -2.35
N SER A 807 -12.67 39.05 -3.33
CA SER A 807 -13.26 40.32 -3.76
C SER A 807 -14.50 40.64 -2.93
N PHE A 808 -14.63 41.88 -2.47
CA PHE A 808 -15.83 42.36 -1.79
C PHE A 808 -16.73 43.04 -2.84
N LEU A 809 -17.93 42.51 -3.02
CA LEU A 809 -18.88 42.96 -4.04
C LEU A 809 -20.20 43.38 -3.39
N ASN A 810 -20.91 44.31 -4.02
CA ASN A 810 -22.31 44.61 -3.69
C ASN A 810 -23.20 44.09 -4.83
N GLY A 811 -24.26 43.38 -4.48
CA GLY A 811 -25.27 42.86 -5.42
C GLY A 811 -26.67 43.37 -5.08
N VAL A 812 -27.50 43.59 -6.10
CA VAL A 812 -28.92 43.92 -5.90
C VAL A 812 -29.78 42.76 -6.41
N CYS A 813 -30.57 42.21 -5.50
CA CYS A 813 -31.62 41.21 -5.72
C CYS A 813 -32.81 41.87 -6.41
N LYS A 814 -33.08 41.47 -7.66
CA LYS A 814 -34.17 41.95 -8.52
C LYS A 814 -35.17 40.85 -8.86
#